data_AF-A0A2N2JU74-F1
#
_entry.id   AF-A0A2N2JU74-F1
#
_cell.length_a   1.000
_cell.length_b   1.000
_cell.length_c   1.000
_cell.angle_alpha   90.00
_cell.angle_beta   90.00
_cell.angle_gamma   90.00
#
_symmetry.space_group_name_H-M   'P 1'
#
loop_
_entity.id
_entity.type
_entity.pdbx_description
1 polymer ?
#
loop_
_entity_poly.entity_id
_entity_poly.type
_entity_poly.pdbx_seq_one_letter_code
_entity_poly.pdbx_strand_id
1 'polypeptide(L)'
;MTMGLSTFLKSLDIFSDLNDRERFILAENAQGIEYAPDAAIIKRGEIGRFLWIVQEGEVKVILPPSGSAGEITILLKTGSLFGEMSIMTGEPASADVMAATACRLIKIPRDAVSQLIAGNPKTLGKFARLITERMLSNARVAAQQDLQQSAHQVNEDPYDLNFSSASEPLKILVLNSGSSSLKYSLFDTIQNQPLLEGEIEKIGSGDAAHQIRTPQTKRKDPQPSVMNMSDAFDVMIRTLTDPEFAAIDRLSDLNAVGHRVVHGGGQFSNAVVINENVIASIRSSCSLAPLHNPYNLEGIERMQLLLPDIRQVAVFDTAFHQTMPSHAYTYALPHEICEKEQVRRYGFHGTNHEYVALRAATWLKRPLGELKIISCHLGNGASLCAIDHGRSIDTSMGMTPLEGLIMGTRPGDVDPGVILHLMKGASLNFENMDRMLNKESGLKGISGKNDMREILAGAEQGDVQCTRAVSAFCYRIRKYIGAYVAALGGLDVLIFTAGIGANSSEIRAGICQGLDLFGIYLLKDRNLHSVDQGQVLDVSAPDARVRILVIPADEERMIARKTLHAMGRVRTVEETRMLRSKPVPISVSAHHVHLSQPDFEQLFGQGKTMTPRSDLTQPGQFACQETVNLIGPKGRVSRVRILGPSRKESQVEISRTEEFQLGIDAPVRESGDLAGTPGITIEGEAGRIELEKGVICAKRHIHMSPEDALGFGLRNRDVVRLGVRGERGLIFGDVVIRVNPNFRLDMHIDTDEANAAEISIGASGFIDSIQHRHYM
;
A
#
# COMPACT_ATOMS: atom_id res chain seq x y z
N MET A 1 -9.13 -28.89 29.62
CA MET A 1 -9.13 -27.41 29.74
C MET A 1 -10.27 -26.76 28.95
N THR A 2 -10.54 -27.20 27.71
CA THR A 2 -11.55 -26.62 26.79
C THR A 2 -13.00 -26.59 27.32
N MET A 3 -13.45 -27.62 28.06
CA MET A 3 -14.80 -27.63 28.66
C MET A 3 -15.01 -26.54 29.74
N GLY A 4 -13.98 -26.23 30.53
CA GLY A 4 -14.05 -25.19 31.56
C GLY A 4 -14.10 -23.78 30.96
N LEU A 5 -13.32 -23.56 29.90
CA LEU A 5 -13.29 -22.30 29.17
C LEU A 5 -14.58 -22.03 28.41
N SER A 6 -15.16 -23.04 27.75
CA SER A 6 -16.46 -22.93 27.08
C SER A 6 -17.58 -22.55 28.06
N THR A 7 -17.55 -23.11 29.28
CA THR A 7 -18.49 -22.76 30.35
C THR A 7 -18.31 -21.31 30.82
N PHE A 8 -17.07 -20.84 30.96
CA PHE A 8 -16.78 -19.43 31.28
C PHE A 8 -17.22 -18.49 30.16
N LEU A 9 -16.92 -18.79 28.89
CA LEU A 9 -17.37 -17.96 27.77
C LEU A 9 -18.90 -17.87 27.71
N LYS A 10 -19.61 -18.95 28.02
CA LYS A 10 -21.08 -18.97 28.08
C LYS A 10 -21.66 -18.04 29.16
N SER A 11 -20.93 -17.77 30.25
CA SER A 11 -21.41 -16.87 31.32
C SER A 11 -21.29 -15.38 30.95
N LEU A 12 -20.53 -15.05 29.91
CA LEU A 12 -20.36 -13.68 29.44
C LEU A 12 -21.54 -13.27 28.56
N ASP A 13 -22.18 -12.14 28.86
CA ASP A 13 -23.35 -11.67 28.10
C ASP A 13 -23.03 -11.50 26.60
N ILE A 14 -21.80 -11.08 26.26
CA ILE A 14 -21.39 -10.90 24.86
C ILE A 14 -21.42 -12.20 24.04
N PHE A 15 -21.35 -13.36 24.70
CA PHE A 15 -21.30 -14.69 24.08
C PHE A 15 -22.48 -15.60 24.49
N SER A 16 -23.49 -15.05 25.19
CA SER A 16 -24.62 -15.84 25.69
C SER A 16 -25.52 -16.39 24.57
N ASP A 17 -25.57 -15.73 23.42
CA ASP A 17 -26.37 -16.12 22.23
C ASP A 17 -25.68 -17.15 21.32
N LEU A 18 -24.45 -17.56 21.64
CA LEU A 18 -23.72 -18.51 20.81
C LEU A 18 -24.32 -19.91 20.92
N ASN A 19 -24.24 -20.70 19.85
CA ASN A 19 -24.48 -22.14 19.94
C ASN A 19 -23.23 -22.89 20.44
N ASP A 20 -23.36 -24.19 20.73
CA ASP A 20 -22.25 -24.98 21.27
C ASP A 20 -21.06 -25.07 20.32
N ARG A 21 -21.32 -25.10 19.00
CA ARG A 21 -20.28 -25.15 17.96
C ARG A 21 -19.51 -23.83 17.87
N GLU A 22 -20.21 -22.70 17.89
CA GLU A 22 -19.62 -21.36 17.90
C GLU A 22 -18.76 -21.11 19.14
N ARG A 23 -19.27 -21.51 20.32
CA ARG A 23 -18.48 -21.46 21.57
C ARG A 23 -17.24 -22.36 21.51
N PHE A 24 -17.38 -23.55 20.91
CA PHE A 24 -16.26 -24.47 20.75
C PHE A 24 -15.16 -23.84 19.90
N ILE A 25 -15.52 -23.20 18.77
CA ILE A 25 -14.57 -22.49 17.91
C ILE A 25 -13.82 -21.39 18.69
N LEU A 26 -14.53 -20.56 19.46
CA LEU A 26 -13.86 -19.56 20.30
C LEU A 26 -12.95 -20.20 21.35
N ALA A 27 -13.41 -21.25 22.01
CA ALA A 27 -12.66 -21.91 23.09
C ALA A 27 -11.40 -22.63 22.59
N GLU A 28 -11.42 -23.22 21.39
CA GLU A 28 -10.22 -23.85 20.79
C GLU A 28 -9.17 -22.83 20.39
N ASN A 29 -9.59 -21.63 19.97
CA ASN A 29 -8.67 -20.56 19.57
C ASN A 29 -8.21 -19.69 20.74
N ALA A 30 -8.81 -19.83 21.93
CA ALA A 30 -8.53 -18.99 23.08
C ALA A 30 -7.36 -19.53 23.92
N GLN A 31 -6.48 -18.64 24.37
CA GLN A 31 -5.33 -18.96 25.22
C GLN A 31 -5.42 -18.23 26.56
N GLY A 32 -5.16 -18.95 27.67
CA GLY A 32 -5.01 -18.34 28.98
C GLY A 32 -3.57 -17.86 29.20
N ILE A 33 -3.39 -16.61 29.60
CA ILE A 33 -2.09 -15.98 29.87
C ILE A 33 -2.13 -15.32 31.25
N GLU A 34 -1.02 -15.38 31.98
CA GLU A 34 -0.87 -14.74 33.29
C GLU A 34 0.04 -13.52 33.18
N TYR A 35 -0.34 -12.44 33.87
CA TYR A 35 0.42 -11.20 33.97
C TYR A 35 0.67 -10.83 35.43
N ALA A 36 1.89 -10.38 35.72
CA ALA A 36 2.24 -9.78 37.01
C ALA A 36 1.63 -8.37 37.13
N PRO A 37 1.44 -7.84 38.36
CA PRO A 37 1.04 -6.45 38.56
C PRO A 37 1.94 -5.47 37.79
N ASP A 38 1.34 -4.40 37.27
CA ASP A 38 1.98 -3.35 36.45
C ASP A 38 2.59 -3.81 35.11
N ALA A 39 2.39 -5.06 34.71
CA ALA A 39 2.78 -5.50 33.37
C ALA A 39 1.89 -4.85 32.30
N ALA A 40 2.50 -4.35 31.23
CA ALA A 40 1.79 -3.84 30.06
C ALA A 40 1.17 -5.00 29.25
N ILE A 41 -0.11 -4.86 28.92
CA ILE A 41 -0.88 -5.86 28.15
C ILE A 41 -1.13 -5.35 26.73
N ILE A 42 -1.52 -4.08 26.59
CA ILE A 42 -1.66 -3.37 25.32
C ILE A 42 -0.99 -2.01 25.50
N LYS A 43 -0.14 -1.60 24.56
CA LYS A 43 0.37 -0.23 24.53
C LYS A 43 -0.43 0.62 23.56
N ARG A 44 -0.60 1.89 23.89
CA ARG A 44 -1.20 2.86 22.99
C ARG A 44 -0.44 2.93 21.66
N GLY A 45 -1.19 2.96 20.55
CA GLY A 45 -0.62 2.93 19.21
C GLY A 45 -0.34 1.52 18.66
N GLU A 46 -0.44 0.47 19.49
CA GLU A 46 -0.34 -0.90 18.99
C GLU A 46 -1.61 -1.30 18.23
N ILE A 47 -1.44 -2.00 17.10
CA ILE A 47 -2.55 -2.63 16.39
C ILE A 47 -3.06 -3.81 17.22
N GLY A 48 -4.33 -3.76 17.59
CA GLY A 48 -5.03 -4.83 18.28
C GLY A 48 -5.11 -6.07 17.42
N ARG A 49 -4.52 -7.16 17.92
CA ARG A 49 -4.53 -8.49 17.29
C ARG A 49 -5.44 -9.47 18.00
N PHE A 50 -5.86 -9.14 19.22
CA PHE A 50 -6.58 -10.04 20.11
C PHE A 50 -7.69 -9.34 20.87
N LEU A 51 -8.76 -10.09 21.10
CA LEU A 51 -9.74 -9.77 22.11
C LEU A 51 -9.27 -10.32 23.45
N TRP A 52 -9.31 -9.48 24.48
CA TRP A 52 -8.90 -9.87 25.83
C TRP A 52 -10.10 -9.92 26.75
N ILE A 53 -10.09 -10.91 27.65
CA ILE A 53 -11.10 -11.09 28.68
C ILE A 53 -10.40 -11.26 30.01
N VAL A 54 -10.82 -10.51 31.02
CA VAL A 54 -10.34 -10.70 32.38
C VAL A 54 -10.98 -11.96 32.96
N GLN A 55 -10.21 -13.03 33.12
CA GLN A 55 -10.69 -14.24 33.79
C GLN A 55 -10.58 -14.07 35.30
N GLU A 56 -9.43 -13.59 35.79
CA GLU A 56 -9.15 -13.33 37.20
C GLU A 56 -8.29 -12.09 37.35
N GLY A 57 -8.47 -11.32 38.43
CA GLY A 57 -7.73 -10.08 38.71
C GLY A 57 -8.39 -8.82 38.14
N GLU A 58 -7.62 -7.74 38.05
CA GLU A 58 -8.07 -6.43 37.57
C GLU A 58 -7.04 -5.81 36.61
N VAL A 59 -7.52 -5.08 35.60
CA VAL A 59 -6.66 -4.34 34.65
C VAL A 59 -7.06 -2.87 34.62
N LYS A 60 -6.09 -1.97 34.46
CA LYS A 60 -6.30 -0.52 34.35
C LYS A 60 -6.10 -0.09 32.90
N VAL A 61 -7.07 0.64 32.36
CA VAL A 61 -7.02 1.29 31.04
C VAL A 61 -6.71 2.76 31.26
N ILE A 62 -5.64 3.24 30.66
CA ILE A 62 -5.07 4.57 30.88
C ILE A 62 -5.25 5.38 29.61
N LEU A 63 -6.11 6.40 29.65
CA LEU A 63 -6.39 7.30 28.53
C LEU A 63 -5.52 8.55 28.63
N PRO A 64 -4.98 9.04 27.49
CA PRO A 64 -4.21 10.28 27.48
C PRO A 64 -5.02 11.47 28.00
N PRO A 65 -4.34 12.47 28.60
CA PRO A 65 -4.97 13.74 28.92
C PRO A 65 -5.51 14.41 27.65
N SER A 66 -6.72 14.97 27.72
CA SER A 66 -7.30 15.79 26.65
C SER A 66 -7.41 17.24 27.11
N GLY A 67 -6.68 18.15 26.46
CA GLY A 67 -6.67 19.56 26.83
C GLY A 67 -6.16 19.78 28.27
N SER A 68 -6.93 20.49 29.09
CA SER A 68 -6.59 20.81 30.49
C SER A 68 -6.99 19.73 31.50
N ALA A 69 -7.53 18.59 31.06
CA ALA A 69 -7.89 17.47 31.93
C ALA A 69 -6.72 16.49 32.09
N GLY A 70 -6.49 16.01 33.32
CA GLY A 70 -5.48 15.01 33.64
C GLY A 70 -5.77 13.63 33.05
N GLU A 71 -4.82 12.72 33.24
CA GLU A 71 -4.91 11.31 32.82
C GLU A 71 -6.11 10.59 33.44
N ILE A 72 -6.88 9.86 32.62
CA ILE A 72 -8.08 9.13 33.07
C ILE A 72 -7.74 7.64 33.16
N THR A 73 -7.97 7.04 34.33
CA THR A 73 -7.78 5.61 34.55
C THR A 73 -9.13 4.91 34.77
N ILE A 74 -9.41 3.88 33.97
CA ILE A 74 -10.61 3.03 34.07
C ILE A 74 -10.18 1.64 34.54
N LEU A 75 -10.78 1.14 35.62
CA LEU A 75 -10.49 -0.19 36.15
C LEU A 75 -11.51 -1.22 35.61
N LEU A 76 -11.01 -2.28 34.99
CA LEU A 76 -11.79 -3.41 34.47
C LEU A 76 -11.58 -4.65 35.36
N LYS A 77 -12.67 -5.36 35.64
CA LYS A 77 -12.70 -6.52 36.55
C LYS A 77 -13.00 -7.83 35.81
N THR A 78 -12.95 -8.96 36.50
CA THR A 78 -13.38 -10.28 35.97
C THR A 78 -14.67 -10.19 35.15
N GLY A 79 -14.66 -10.80 33.97
CA GLY A 79 -15.73 -10.78 32.98
C GLY A 79 -15.70 -9.57 32.03
N SER A 80 -14.87 -8.57 32.31
CA SER A 80 -14.69 -7.41 31.42
C SER A 80 -13.88 -7.79 30.18
N LEU A 81 -14.23 -7.16 29.07
CA LEU A 81 -13.58 -7.31 27.78
C LEU A 81 -12.74 -6.07 27.45
N PHE A 82 -11.63 -6.22 26.73
CA PHE A 82 -10.89 -5.09 26.17
C PHE A 82 -10.13 -5.47 24.89
N GLY A 83 -9.67 -4.47 24.15
CA GLY A 83 -9.03 -4.65 22.85
C GLY A 83 -10.01 -4.80 21.67
N GLU A 84 -11.32 -4.89 21.93
CA GLU A 84 -12.35 -5.03 20.90
C GLU A 84 -12.39 -3.83 19.95
N MET A 85 -12.17 -2.60 20.44
CA MET A 85 -12.12 -1.42 19.56
C MET A 85 -11.10 -1.63 18.45
N SER A 86 -9.85 -1.97 18.80
CA SER A 86 -8.79 -2.05 17.81
C SER A 86 -8.96 -3.22 16.84
N ILE A 87 -9.38 -4.40 17.31
CA ILE A 87 -9.63 -5.52 16.40
C ILE A 87 -10.85 -5.27 15.49
N MET A 88 -11.83 -4.47 15.92
CA MET A 88 -13.10 -4.29 15.20
C MET A 88 -13.07 -3.06 14.28
N THR A 89 -12.60 -1.92 14.79
CA THR A 89 -12.49 -0.68 14.01
C THR A 89 -11.26 -0.67 13.12
N GLY A 90 -10.23 -1.47 13.42
CA GLY A 90 -8.95 -1.46 12.71
C GLY A 90 -8.02 -0.31 13.12
N GLU A 91 -8.46 0.59 14.00
CA GLU A 91 -7.61 1.66 14.54
C GLU A 91 -6.62 1.11 15.57
N PRO A 92 -5.43 1.71 15.72
CA PRO A 92 -4.54 1.44 16.84
C PRO A 92 -5.23 1.57 18.21
N ALA A 93 -4.69 0.90 19.21
CA ALA A 93 -5.14 1.03 20.58
C ALA A 93 -5.07 2.49 21.04
N SER A 94 -6.20 3.04 21.48
CA SER A 94 -6.31 4.45 21.91
C SER A 94 -5.82 4.70 23.34
N ALA A 95 -5.46 3.64 24.06
CA ALA A 95 -5.15 3.65 25.49
C ALA A 95 -4.10 2.59 25.81
N ASP A 96 -3.32 2.82 26.86
CA ASP A 96 -2.51 1.78 27.47
C ASP A 96 -3.40 0.89 28.36
N VAL A 97 -3.14 -0.41 28.37
CA VAL A 97 -3.81 -1.36 29.26
C VAL A 97 -2.75 -2.12 30.04
N MET A 98 -2.83 -2.05 31.37
CA MET A 98 -1.87 -2.65 32.28
C MET A 98 -2.58 -3.53 33.31
N ALA A 99 -1.90 -4.56 33.78
CA ALA A 99 -2.35 -5.34 34.93
C ALA A 99 -2.36 -4.44 36.18
N ALA A 100 -3.51 -4.28 36.83
CA ALA A 100 -3.60 -3.54 38.10
C ALA A 100 -3.25 -4.46 39.29
N THR A 101 -3.58 -5.74 39.16
CA THR A 101 -3.20 -6.83 40.07
C THR A 101 -2.63 -7.99 39.27
N ALA A 102 -2.15 -9.05 39.93
CA ALA A 102 -1.82 -10.29 39.23
C ALA A 102 -3.10 -10.80 38.56
N CYS A 103 -3.08 -10.99 37.25
CA CYS A 103 -4.28 -11.31 36.49
C CYS A 103 -4.07 -12.50 35.56
N ARG A 104 -5.15 -13.27 35.39
CA ARG A 104 -5.26 -14.31 34.38
C ARG A 104 -6.21 -13.81 33.31
N LEU A 105 -5.71 -13.72 32.09
CA LEU A 105 -6.44 -13.18 30.95
C LEU A 105 -6.66 -14.28 29.92
N ILE A 106 -7.80 -14.22 29.25
CA ILE A 106 -8.09 -15.02 28.06
C ILE A 106 -7.85 -14.14 26.84
N LYS A 107 -6.99 -14.61 25.95
CA LYS A 107 -6.61 -13.97 24.70
C LYS A 107 -7.22 -14.75 23.54
N ILE A 108 -8.05 -14.10 22.73
CA ILE A 108 -8.73 -14.71 21.58
C ILE A 108 -8.25 -14.04 20.29
N PRO A 109 -7.71 -14.79 19.32
CA PRO A 109 -7.33 -14.27 18.02
C PRO A 109 -8.49 -13.59 17.31
N ARG A 110 -8.18 -12.47 16.67
CA ARG A 110 -9.12 -11.69 15.87
C ARG A 110 -9.94 -12.54 14.89
N ASP A 111 -9.31 -13.48 14.19
CA ASP A 111 -9.98 -14.22 13.12
C ASP A 111 -11.09 -15.12 13.65
N ALA A 112 -10.89 -15.73 14.83
CA ALA A 112 -11.92 -16.48 15.53
C ALA A 112 -13.10 -15.58 15.94
N VAL A 113 -12.82 -14.36 16.42
CA VAL A 113 -13.85 -13.36 16.74
C VAL A 113 -14.57 -12.89 15.47
N SER A 114 -13.85 -12.71 14.37
CA SER A 114 -14.42 -12.23 13.10
C SER A 114 -15.36 -13.27 12.47
N GLN A 115 -14.97 -14.55 12.46
CA GLN A 115 -15.81 -15.66 12.01
C GLN A 115 -17.12 -15.74 12.80
N LEU A 116 -17.04 -15.52 14.11
CA LEU A 116 -18.21 -15.50 14.99
C LEU A 116 -19.20 -14.39 14.60
N ILE A 117 -18.69 -13.18 14.40
CA ILE A 117 -19.51 -12.00 14.07
C ILE A 117 -20.18 -12.17 12.71
N ALA A 118 -19.47 -12.73 11.73
CA ALA A 118 -20.02 -13.00 10.41
C ALA A 118 -21.19 -14.00 10.43
N GLY A 119 -21.15 -14.98 11.35
CA GLY A 119 -22.17 -16.03 11.47
C GLY A 119 -23.36 -15.71 12.38
N ASN A 120 -23.25 -14.73 13.28
CA ASN A 120 -24.24 -14.50 14.33
C ASN A 120 -24.68 -13.01 14.43
N PRO A 121 -25.83 -12.63 13.83
CA PRO A 121 -26.34 -11.26 13.84
C PRO A 121 -26.63 -10.69 15.24
N LYS A 122 -26.99 -11.55 16.22
CA LYS A 122 -27.25 -11.09 17.60
C LYS A 122 -25.96 -10.70 18.29
N THR A 123 -24.92 -11.51 18.14
CA THR A 123 -23.58 -11.21 18.67
C THR A 123 -22.99 -9.97 18.01
N LEU A 124 -23.18 -9.81 16.69
CA LEU A 124 -22.81 -8.58 15.96
C LEU A 124 -23.42 -7.33 16.62
N GLY A 125 -24.73 -7.33 16.89
CA GLY A 125 -25.40 -6.20 17.53
C GLY A 125 -24.86 -5.88 18.93
N LYS A 126 -24.46 -6.90 19.71
CA LYS A 126 -23.84 -6.72 21.04
C LYS A 126 -22.46 -6.07 20.95
N PHE A 127 -21.60 -6.52 20.04
CA PHE A 127 -20.28 -5.90 19.82
C PHE A 127 -20.41 -4.47 19.29
N ALA A 128 -21.31 -4.23 18.34
CA ALA A 128 -21.54 -2.90 17.79
C ALA A 128 -21.99 -1.90 18.88
N ARG A 129 -22.87 -2.35 19.80
CA ARG A 129 -23.29 -1.56 20.96
C ARG A 129 -22.12 -1.24 21.90
N LEU A 130 -21.32 -2.24 22.26
CA LEU A 130 -20.15 -2.06 23.13
C LEU A 130 -19.14 -1.05 22.54
N ILE A 131 -18.85 -1.15 21.23
CA ILE A 131 -17.96 -0.21 20.53
C ILE A 131 -18.58 1.19 20.53
N THR A 132 -19.87 1.30 20.25
CA THR A 132 -20.60 2.57 20.25
C THR A 132 -20.54 3.25 21.61
N GLU A 133 -20.82 2.52 22.69
CA GLU A 133 -20.74 3.03 24.06
C GLU A 133 -19.33 3.55 24.39
N ARG A 134 -18.29 2.80 24.01
CA ARG A 134 -16.89 3.20 24.22
C ARG A 134 -16.47 4.39 23.37
N MET A 135 -16.89 4.45 22.12
CA MET A 135 -16.60 5.59 21.25
C MET A 135 -17.31 6.85 21.76
N LEU A 136 -18.53 6.75 22.28
CA LEU A 136 -19.26 7.89 22.85
C LEU A 136 -18.70 8.31 24.22
N SER A 137 -18.28 7.35 25.06
CA SER A 137 -17.62 7.67 26.33
C SER A 137 -16.27 8.35 26.11
N ASN A 138 -15.53 7.91 25.09
CA ASN A 138 -14.27 8.50 24.67
C ASN A 138 -14.47 9.81 23.90
N ALA A 139 -15.58 10.00 23.18
CA ALA A 139 -15.88 11.25 22.45
C ALA A 139 -16.23 12.43 23.38
N ARG A 140 -16.59 12.17 24.66
CA ARG A 140 -16.62 13.23 25.70
C ARG A 140 -15.22 13.76 26.04
N VAL A 141 -14.17 13.05 25.62
CA VAL A 141 -12.75 13.41 25.68
C VAL A 141 -12.33 13.74 24.25
N ALA A 142 -12.59 14.97 23.82
CA ALA A 142 -12.37 15.42 22.44
C ALA A 142 -10.87 15.34 22.06
N ALA A 143 -10.43 14.21 21.51
CA ALA A 143 -9.05 14.02 21.07
C ALA A 143 -8.88 12.99 19.93
N GLN A 144 -9.92 12.67 19.17
CA GLN A 144 -9.81 11.63 18.14
C GLN A 144 -8.99 12.05 16.91
N GLN A 145 -8.83 13.36 16.65
CA GLN A 145 -7.98 13.88 15.58
C GLN A 145 -6.50 14.01 15.99
N ASP A 146 -6.21 14.48 17.22
CA ASP A 146 -4.83 14.54 17.75
C ASP A 146 -4.22 13.14 17.96
N LEU A 147 -5.05 12.15 18.28
CA LEU A 147 -4.65 10.74 18.38
C LEU A 147 -4.17 10.16 17.05
N GLN A 148 -4.66 10.64 15.90
CA GLN A 148 -4.31 10.11 14.58
C GLN A 148 -2.96 10.63 14.07
N GLN A 149 -2.69 11.93 14.27
CA GLN A 149 -1.37 12.50 13.94
C GLN A 149 -0.28 11.96 14.89
N SER A 150 -0.58 11.81 16.18
CA SER A 150 0.37 11.23 17.13
C SER A 150 0.60 9.74 16.90
N ALA A 151 -0.41 8.95 16.50
CA ALA A 151 -0.23 7.53 16.18
C ALA A 151 0.72 7.31 15.00
N HIS A 152 0.68 8.14 13.95
CA HIS A 152 1.58 7.99 12.80
C HIS A 152 3.03 8.41 13.11
N GLN A 153 3.23 9.35 14.04
CA GLN A 153 4.57 9.73 14.50
C GLN A 153 5.21 8.67 15.41
N VAL A 154 4.39 7.83 16.04
CA VAL A 154 4.77 6.82 17.03
C VAL A 154 4.80 5.40 16.45
N ASN A 155 3.99 5.09 15.42
CA ASN A 155 4.02 3.78 14.76
C ASN A 155 5.29 3.64 13.91
N GLU A 156 6.18 2.72 14.29
CA GLU A 156 7.43 2.45 13.59
C GLU A 156 7.24 1.60 12.32
N ASP A 157 6.06 1.00 12.11
CA ASP A 157 5.73 0.18 10.94
C ASP A 157 4.31 0.45 10.37
N PRO A 158 4.00 1.70 9.97
CA PRO A 158 2.66 2.13 9.55
C PRO A 158 2.19 1.52 8.22
N TYR A 159 3.09 0.83 7.51
CA TYR A 159 2.78 0.14 6.26
C TYR A 159 3.04 -1.36 6.35
N ASP A 160 3.23 -1.93 7.53
CA ASP A 160 3.36 -3.39 7.71
C ASP A 160 4.55 -4.00 6.92
N LEU A 161 5.66 -3.28 6.82
CA LEU A 161 6.90 -3.76 6.17
C LEU A 161 7.67 -4.70 7.10
N ASN A 162 7.36 -4.73 8.39
CA ASN A 162 7.91 -5.65 9.38
C ASN A 162 6.85 -6.62 9.90
N PHE A 163 5.81 -6.89 9.11
CA PHE A 163 4.76 -7.88 9.42
C PHE A 163 4.01 -7.60 10.74
N SER A 164 3.97 -6.34 11.18
CA SER A 164 3.20 -5.88 12.34
C SER A 164 1.69 -6.18 12.28
N SER A 165 1.15 -6.58 11.12
CA SER A 165 -0.24 -7.03 10.96
C SER A 165 -0.47 -8.51 11.24
N ALA A 166 0.58 -9.33 11.34
CA ALA A 166 0.44 -10.78 11.56
C ALA A 166 -0.15 -11.08 12.94
N SER A 167 -1.29 -11.78 12.97
CA SER A 167 -1.99 -12.19 14.20
C SER A 167 -1.27 -13.31 14.95
N GLU A 168 -0.48 -14.12 14.26
CA GLU A 168 0.32 -15.21 14.80
C GLU A 168 1.68 -15.30 14.06
N PRO A 169 2.69 -15.97 14.65
CA PRO A 169 3.94 -16.26 13.96
C PRO A 169 3.67 -17.12 12.72
N LEU A 170 4.06 -16.63 11.55
CA LEU A 170 3.91 -17.32 10.27
C LEU A 170 5.25 -17.42 9.57
N LYS A 171 5.54 -18.60 9.02
CA LYS A 171 6.68 -18.87 8.16
C LYS A 171 6.27 -18.76 6.69
N ILE A 172 6.83 -17.79 5.99
CA ILE A 172 6.49 -17.50 4.59
C ILE A 172 7.74 -17.72 3.73
N LEU A 173 7.65 -18.67 2.79
CA LEU A 173 8.68 -18.88 1.79
C LEU A 173 8.42 -17.98 0.58
N VAL A 174 9.40 -17.21 0.15
CA VAL A 174 9.32 -16.37 -1.04
C VAL A 174 10.21 -16.95 -2.13
N LEU A 175 9.70 -17.04 -3.35
CA LEU A 175 10.38 -17.62 -4.50
C LEU A 175 10.42 -16.66 -5.69
N ASN A 176 11.57 -16.63 -6.37
CA ASN A 176 11.76 -15.95 -7.64
C ASN A 176 12.53 -16.88 -8.59
N SER A 177 11.77 -17.56 -9.45
CA SER A 177 12.27 -18.52 -10.44
C SER A 177 12.56 -17.82 -11.77
N GLY A 178 13.83 -17.75 -12.15
CA GLY A 178 14.30 -17.23 -13.43
C GLY A 178 14.72 -18.35 -14.38
N SER A 179 15.10 -17.99 -15.61
CA SER A 179 15.51 -18.96 -16.64
C SER A 179 16.72 -19.82 -16.29
N SER A 180 17.59 -19.32 -15.41
CA SER A 180 18.85 -19.96 -15.02
C SER A 180 19.21 -19.71 -13.56
N SER A 181 18.24 -19.30 -12.74
CA SER A 181 18.44 -18.98 -11.34
C SER A 181 17.20 -19.23 -10.50
N LEU A 182 17.39 -19.62 -9.24
CA LEU A 182 16.34 -19.72 -8.23
C LEU A 182 16.76 -18.92 -7.00
N LYS A 183 16.03 -17.85 -6.70
CA LYS A 183 16.18 -17.10 -5.45
C LYS A 183 15.05 -17.46 -4.51
N TYR A 184 15.39 -17.62 -3.23
CA TYR A 184 14.42 -17.95 -2.21
C TYR A 184 14.76 -17.30 -0.87
N SER A 185 13.74 -16.86 -0.14
CA SER A 185 13.89 -16.27 1.19
C SER A 185 12.80 -16.79 2.11
N LEU A 186 13.18 -17.26 3.30
CA LEU A 186 12.27 -17.69 4.34
C LEU A 186 12.13 -16.59 5.39
N PHE A 187 10.91 -16.11 5.59
CA PHE A 187 10.57 -15.14 6.63
C PHE A 187 9.83 -15.80 7.77
N ASP A 188 10.06 -15.30 8.98
CA ASP A 188 9.20 -15.49 10.15
C ASP A 188 8.62 -14.12 10.54
N THR A 189 7.29 -14.01 10.62
CA THR A 189 6.61 -12.72 10.85
C THR A 189 6.92 -12.07 12.20
N ILE A 190 7.54 -12.79 13.14
CA ILE A 190 8.00 -12.21 14.40
C ILE A 190 9.41 -11.60 14.32
N GLN A 191 10.13 -11.83 13.23
CA GLN A 191 11.51 -11.37 13.06
C GLN A 191 11.59 -10.26 11.99
N ASN A 192 12.45 -9.28 12.28
CA ASN A 192 12.71 -8.19 11.34
C ASN A 192 13.65 -8.58 10.21
N GLN A 193 14.31 -9.74 10.24
CA GLN A 193 15.20 -10.24 9.19
C GLN A 193 14.72 -11.61 8.72
N PRO A 194 15.00 -12.01 7.47
CA PRO A 194 14.71 -13.37 7.02
C PRO A 194 15.50 -14.39 7.83
N LEU A 195 14.90 -15.55 8.09
CA LEU A 195 15.56 -16.68 8.72
C LEU A 195 16.68 -17.22 7.83
N LEU A 196 16.42 -17.27 6.53
CA LEU A 196 17.33 -17.80 5.53
C LEU A 196 17.06 -17.16 4.17
N GLU A 197 18.12 -16.83 3.46
CA GLU A 197 18.11 -16.42 2.06
C GLU A 197 19.03 -17.33 1.27
N GLY A 198 18.63 -17.69 0.06
CA GLY A 198 19.43 -18.51 -0.82
C GLY A 198 19.28 -18.10 -2.29
N GLU A 199 20.37 -18.24 -3.02
CA GLU A 199 20.44 -17.92 -4.44
C GLU A 199 21.24 -19.00 -5.16
N ILE A 200 20.58 -19.73 -6.05
CA ILE A 200 21.20 -20.69 -6.96
C ILE A 200 21.29 -20.03 -8.33
N GLU A 201 22.49 -19.86 -8.86
CA GLU A 201 22.74 -19.24 -10.17
C GLU A 201 23.36 -20.24 -11.14
N LYS A 202 23.30 -19.88 -12.44
CA LYS A 202 23.91 -20.64 -13.55
C LYS A 202 23.43 -22.10 -13.64
N ILE A 203 22.16 -22.32 -13.31
CA ILE A 203 21.48 -23.62 -13.40
C ILE A 203 21.64 -24.20 -14.82
N GLY A 204 22.07 -25.46 -14.90
CA GLY A 204 22.23 -26.18 -16.18
C GLY A 204 23.49 -25.82 -17.00
N SER A 205 24.35 -24.93 -16.50
CA SER A 205 25.60 -24.56 -17.19
C SER A 205 26.79 -25.46 -16.88
N GLY A 206 26.71 -26.30 -15.85
CA GLY A 206 27.85 -27.05 -15.29
C GLY A 206 28.67 -26.26 -14.25
N ASP A 207 28.52 -24.94 -14.20
CA ASP A 207 29.18 -24.04 -13.25
C ASP A 207 28.17 -23.38 -12.28
N ALA A 208 27.18 -24.17 -11.83
CA ALA A 208 26.19 -23.69 -10.89
C ALA A 208 26.87 -23.18 -9.61
N ALA A 209 26.27 -22.19 -8.93
CA ALA A 209 26.75 -21.72 -7.65
C ALA A 209 25.57 -21.47 -6.72
N HIS A 210 25.72 -21.83 -5.45
CA HIS A 210 24.70 -21.65 -4.44
C HIS A 210 25.23 -20.80 -3.29
N GLN A 211 24.58 -19.66 -3.06
CA GLN A 211 24.89 -18.74 -1.98
C GLN A 211 23.77 -18.84 -0.93
N ILE A 212 24.15 -18.95 0.34
CA ILE A 212 23.24 -19.06 1.48
C ILE A 212 23.60 -17.99 2.50
N ARG A 213 22.62 -17.25 2.98
CA ARG A 213 22.76 -16.26 4.05
C ARG A 213 21.70 -16.49 5.12
N THR A 214 22.14 -16.57 6.37
CA THR A 214 21.29 -16.45 7.56
C THR A 214 21.77 -15.23 8.36
N PRO A 215 21.05 -14.80 9.42
CA PRO A 215 21.55 -13.71 10.27
C PRO A 215 22.91 -14.00 10.93
N GLN A 216 23.28 -15.27 11.09
CA GLN A 216 24.53 -15.70 11.73
C GLN A 216 25.60 -16.21 10.76
N THR A 217 25.20 -16.68 9.57
CA THR A 217 26.08 -17.45 8.68
C THR A 217 26.01 -16.98 7.23
N LYS A 218 27.15 -16.96 6.54
CA LYS A 218 27.22 -16.84 5.07
C LYS A 218 28.00 -18.03 4.52
N ARG A 219 27.40 -18.79 3.61
CA ARG A 219 28.01 -19.95 2.96
C ARG A 219 27.90 -19.82 1.44
N LYS A 220 28.93 -20.31 0.75
CA LYS A 220 28.93 -20.42 -0.71
C LYS A 220 29.36 -21.82 -1.08
N ASP A 221 28.49 -22.55 -1.76
CA ASP A 221 28.81 -23.79 -2.45
C ASP A 221 29.08 -23.45 -3.93
N PRO A 222 30.34 -23.55 -4.39
CA PRO A 222 30.70 -23.16 -5.75
C PRO A 222 30.37 -24.22 -6.81
N GLN A 223 29.96 -25.44 -6.45
CA GLN A 223 29.58 -26.51 -7.39
C GLN A 223 28.47 -27.41 -6.82
N PRO A 224 27.26 -26.89 -6.54
CA PRO A 224 26.13 -27.72 -6.22
C PRO A 224 25.78 -28.58 -7.45
N SER A 225 25.40 -29.84 -7.24
CA SER A 225 24.97 -30.74 -8.32
C SER A 225 23.58 -30.33 -8.85
N VAL A 226 23.52 -29.27 -9.68
CA VAL A 226 22.29 -28.67 -10.20
C VAL A 226 22.35 -28.55 -11.72
N MET A 227 21.72 -29.49 -12.41
CA MET A 227 21.69 -29.56 -13.88
C MET A 227 20.41 -28.97 -14.48
N ASN A 228 19.34 -28.87 -13.68
CA ASN A 228 18.05 -28.34 -14.11
C ASN A 228 17.31 -27.68 -12.94
N MET A 229 16.13 -27.13 -13.21
CA MET A 229 15.34 -26.43 -12.20
C MET A 229 14.82 -27.36 -11.10
N SER A 230 14.47 -28.62 -11.42
CA SER A 230 14.06 -29.61 -10.42
C SER A 230 15.17 -29.85 -9.38
N ASP A 231 16.41 -30.01 -9.84
CA ASP A 231 17.56 -30.18 -8.94
C ASP A 231 17.75 -28.95 -8.03
N ALA A 232 17.51 -27.74 -8.57
CA ALA A 232 17.60 -26.50 -7.79
C ALA A 232 16.56 -26.44 -6.67
N PHE A 233 15.32 -26.87 -6.93
CA PHE A 233 14.29 -26.98 -5.89
C PHE A 233 14.65 -28.03 -4.84
N ASP A 234 15.24 -29.16 -5.23
CA ASP A 234 15.65 -30.19 -4.29
C ASP A 234 16.80 -29.69 -3.38
N VAL A 235 17.77 -28.94 -3.94
CA VAL A 235 18.83 -28.26 -3.16
C VAL A 235 18.26 -27.22 -2.21
N MET A 236 17.30 -26.41 -2.67
CA MET A 236 16.60 -25.43 -1.83
C MET A 236 15.92 -26.11 -0.64
N ILE A 237 15.16 -27.18 -0.86
CA ILE A 237 14.44 -27.90 0.20
C ILE A 237 15.42 -28.46 1.22
N ARG A 238 16.49 -29.15 0.76
CA ARG A 238 17.53 -29.69 1.65
C ARG A 238 18.13 -28.59 2.53
N THR A 239 18.39 -27.43 1.95
CA THR A 239 18.96 -26.27 2.65
C THR A 239 17.98 -25.68 3.67
N LEU A 240 16.70 -25.57 3.32
CA LEU A 240 15.67 -25.08 4.24
C LEU A 240 15.51 -26.02 5.45
N THR A 241 15.66 -27.33 5.24
CA THR A 241 15.54 -28.35 6.30
C THR A 241 16.85 -28.72 6.98
N ASP A 242 17.96 -28.07 6.62
CA ASP A 242 19.27 -28.40 7.19
C ASP A 242 19.34 -27.89 8.64
N PRO A 243 19.57 -28.77 9.64
CA PRO A 243 19.72 -28.37 11.02
C PRO A 243 20.86 -27.36 11.25
N GLU A 244 21.87 -27.30 10.36
CA GLU A 244 22.94 -26.31 10.40
C GLU A 244 22.41 -24.87 10.34
N PHE A 245 21.37 -24.64 9.53
CA PHE A 245 20.79 -23.30 9.36
C PHE A 245 19.56 -23.07 10.23
N ALA A 246 19.00 -24.12 10.83
CA ALA A 246 17.87 -24.09 11.77
C ALA A 246 16.65 -23.26 11.27
N ALA A 247 16.38 -23.31 9.95
CA ALA A 247 15.34 -22.50 9.31
C ALA A 247 13.93 -23.13 9.49
N ILE A 248 13.77 -24.40 9.14
CA ILE A 248 12.58 -25.23 9.42
C ILE A 248 13.00 -26.70 9.63
N ASP A 249 12.21 -27.47 10.39
CA ASP A 249 12.48 -28.90 10.58
C ASP A 249 11.94 -29.71 9.40
N ARG A 250 10.80 -29.29 8.86
CA ARG A 250 10.12 -29.91 7.72
C ARG A 250 9.41 -28.87 6.87
N LEU A 251 9.24 -29.20 5.58
CA LEU A 251 8.61 -28.28 4.63
C LEU A 251 7.15 -27.92 5.00
N SER A 252 6.45 -28.81 5.72
CA SER A 252 5.09 -28.56 6.22
C SER A 252 5.01 -27.53 7.35
N ASP A 253 6.14 -27.05 7.88
CA ASP A 253 6.17 -25.96 8.86
C ASP A 253 5.94 -24.58 8.19
N LEU A 254 5.92 -24.52 6.86
CA LEU A 254 5.56 -23.33 6.09
C LEU A 254 4.05 -23.06 6.19
N ASN A 255 3.68 -21.80 6.38
CA ASN A 255 2.28 -21.38 6.36
C ASN A 255 1.82 -20.92 4.97
N ALA A 256 2.74 -20.40 4.15
CA ALA A 256 2.46 -19.96 2.79
C ALA A 256 3.71 -19.86 1.92
N VAL A 257 3.48 -19.82 0.60
CA VAL A 257 4.51 -19.54 -0.40
C VAL A 257 4.12 -18.33 -1.26
N GLY A 258 4.99 -17.32 -1.34
CA GLY A 258 4.85 -16.17 -2.22
C GLY A 258 5.73 -16.33 -3.46
N HIS A 259 5.14 -16.17 -4.65
CA HIS A 259 5.85 -16.28 -5.93
C HIS A 259 5.91 -14.92 -6.61
N ARG A 260 7.11 -14.49 -7.00
CA ARG A 260 7.25 -13.40 -7.97
C ARG A 260 6.78 -13.88 -9.34
N VAL A 261 5.91 -13.11 -9.98
CA VAL A 261 5.47 -13.30 -11.35
C VAL A 261 5.72 -12.01 -12.12
N VAL A 262 6.41 -12.09 -13.25
CA VAL A 262 6.79 -10.86 -13.97
C VAL A 262 5.59 -10.16 -14.59
N HIS A 263 4.70 -10.89 -15.28
CA HIS A 263 3.59 -10.29 -16.01
C HIS A 263 2.23 -10.88 -15.59
N GLY A 264 1.31 -10.04 -15.14
CA GLY A 264 -0.07 -10.42 -14.76
C GLY A 264 -1.17 -10.04 -15.76
N GLY A 265 -0.80 -9.74 -17.02
CA GLY A 265 -1.71 -9.11 -17.98
C GLY A 265 -2.41 -7.84 -17.47
N GLY A 266 -3.58 -7.52 -18.04
CA GLY A 266 -4.45 -6.45 -17.55
C GLY A 266 -5.44 -6.87 -16.46
N GLN A 267 -5.39 -8.13 -16.02
CA GLN A 267 -6.39 -8.71 -15.12
C GLN A 267 -6.04 -8.54 -13.63
N PHE A 268 -4.74 -8.56 -13.28
CA PHE A 268 -4.31 -8.53 -11.89
C PHE A 268 -3.70 -7.18 -11.50
N SER A 269 -4.39 -6.46 -10.62
CA SER A 269 -3.92 -5.20 -10.03
C SER A 269 -3.35 -5.36 -8.61
N ASN A 270 -3.27 -6.59 -8.10
CA ASN A 270 -2.85 -6.91 -6.74
C ASN A 270 -2.29 -8.35 -6.66
N ALA A 271 -1.63 -8.67 -5.56
CA ALA A 271 -1.29 -10.06 -5.22
C ALA A 271 -2.56 -10.90 -5.00
N VAL A 272 -2.53 -12.14 -5.48
CA VAL A 272 -3.70 -13.05 -5.47
C VAL A 272 -3.30 -14.43 -4.98
N VAL A 273 -4.18 -15.08 -4.22
CA VAL A 273 -4.04 -16.50 -3.89
C VAL A 273 -4.21 -17.32 -5.16
N ILE A 274 -3.28 -18.23 -5.41
CA ILE A 274 -3.20 -19.02 -6.63
C ILE A 274 -4.31 -20.06 -6.63
N ASN A 275 -5.03 -20.13 -7.75
CA ASN A 275 -6.00 -21.18 -8.10
C ASN A 275 -5.88 -21.47 -9.62
N GLU A 276 -6.68 -22.41 -10.12
CA GLU A 276 -6.66 -22.81 -11.53
C GLU A 276 -6.88 -21.63 -12.51
N ASN A 277 -7.74 -20.68 -12.17
CA ASN A 277 -7.99 -19.50 -13.01
C ASN A 277 -6.76 -18.58 -13.06
N VAL A 278 -6.09 -18.38 -11.92
CA VAL A 278 -4.85 -17.60 -11.84
C VAL A 278 -3.76 -18.28 -12.67
N ILE A 279 -3.60 -19.60 -12.55
CA ILE A 279 -2.63 -20.38 -13.34
C ILE A 279 -2.88 -20.24 -14.84
N ALA A 280 -4.13 -20.42 -15.28
CA ALA A 280 -4.51 -20.25 -16.68
C ALA A 280 -4.19 -18.83 -17.19
N SER A 281 -4.42 -17.82 -16.36
CA SER A 281 -4.14 -16.41 -16.69
C SER A 281 -2.63 -16.14 -16.79
N ILE A 282 -1.82 -16.66 -15.87
CA ILE A 282 -0.35 -16.59 -15.92
C ILE A 282 0.16 -17.27 -17.20
N ARG A 283 -0.37 -18.47 -17.51
CA ARG A 283 -0.02 -19.23 -18.72
C ARG A 283 -0.33 -18.45 -20.00
N SER A 284 -1.49 -17.79 -20.06
CA SER A 284 -1.84 -16.92 -21.20
C SER A 284 -0.92 -15.70 -21.33
N SER A 285 -0.38 -15.20 -20.23
CA SER A 285 0.55 -14.06 -20.20
C SER A 285 2.00 -14.45 -20.54
N CYS A 286 2.30 -15.74 -20.71
CA CYS A 286 3.65 -16.19 -21.10
C CYS A 286 4.10 -15.62 -22.44
N SER A 287 3.18 -15.33 -23.37
CA SER A 287 3.50 -14.68 -24.65
C SER A 287 4.01 -13.24 -24.48
N LEU A 288 3.58 -12.55 -23.42
CA LEU A 288 3.96 -11.16 -23.12
C LEU A 288 5.32 -11.06 -22.41
N ALA A 289 5.71 -12.11 -21.68
CA ALA A 289 6.99 -12.18 -20.96
C ALA A 289 7.64 -13.57 -21.11
N PRO A 290 8.04 -13.97 -22.33
CA PRO A 290 8.48 -15.34 -22.64
C PRO A 290 9.76 -15.76 -21.92
N LEU A 291 10.62 -14.80 -21.55
CA LEU A 291 11.86 -15.05 -20.81
C LEU A 291 11.66 -15.15 -19.29
N HIS A 292 10.43 -14.99 -18.78
CA HIS A 292 10.16 -14.89 -17.35
C HIS A 292 8.97 -15.73 -16.90
N ASN A 293 7.78 -15.46 -17.43
CA ASN A 293 6.53 -16.06 -16.95
C ASN A 293 6.52 -17.60 -17.01
N PRO A 294 7.07 -18.27 -18.06
CA PRO A 294 7.15 -19.73 -18.06
C PRO A 294 7.88 -20.31 -16.85
N TYR A 295 9.00 -19.71 -16.44
CA TYR A 295 9.79 -20.15 -15.29
C TYR A 295 9.11 -19.80 -13.96
N ASN A 296 8.40 -18.67 -13.89
CA ASN A 296 7.58 -18.35 -12.72
C ASN A 296 6.46 -19.39 -12.55
N LEU A 297 5.80 -19.77 -13.65
CA LEU A 297 4.73 -20.77 -13.65
C LEU A 297 5.23 -22.16 -13.26
N GLU A 298 6.38 -22.59 -13.80
CA GLU A 298 7.02 -23.85 -13.44
C GLU A 298 7.30 -23.92 -11.92
N GLY A 299 7.80 -22.82 -11.33
CA GLY A 299 8.03 -22.74 -9.89
C GLY A 299 6.75 -22.85 -9.06
N ILE A 300 5.63 -22.28 -9.53
CA ILE A 300 4.31 -22.42 -8.90
C ILE A 300 3.85 -23.89 -8.95
N GLU A 301 3.83 -24.47 -10.15
CA GLU A 301 3.37 -25.85 -10.36
C GLU A 301 4.22 -26.85 -9.55
N ARG A 302 5.54 -26.63 -9.45
CA ARG A 302 6.44 -27.44 -8.62
C ARG A 302 6.10 -27.37 -7.15
N MET A 303 5.86 -26.18 -6.60
CA MET A 303 5.48 -26.03 -5.19
C MET A 303 4.09 -26.61 -4.90
N GLN A 304 3.16 -26.58 -5.87
CA GLN A 304 1.84 -27.22 -5.69
C GLN A 304 1.95 -28.73 -5.55
N LEU A 305 2.88 -29.36 -6.27
CA LEU A 305 3.17 -30.79 -6.11
C LEU A 305 3.82 -31.11 -4.76
N LEU A 306 4.71 -30.24 -4.27
CA LEU A 306 5.45 -30.45 -3.02
C LEU A 306 4.62 -30.13 -1.76
N LEU A 307 3.72 -29.15 -1.84
CA LEU A 307 2.93 -28.63 -0.74
C LEU A 307 1.47 -28.43 -1.17
N PRO A 308 0.71 -29.52 -1.41
CA PRO A 308 -0.65 -29.44 -1.94
C PRO A 308 -1.63 -28.71 -1.01
N ASP A 309 -1.40 -28.75 0.30
CA ASP A 309 -2.28 -28.15 1.31
C ASP A 309 -1.89 -26.72 1.70
N ILE A 310 -0.72 -26.23 1.25
CA ILE A 310 -0.23 -24.89 1.58
C ILE A 310 -0.69 -23.88 0.55
N ARG A 311 -1.23 -22.75 1.03
CA ARG A 311 -1.66 -21.66 0.16
C ARG A 311 -0.46 -20.99 -0.50
N GLN A 312 -0.57 -20.77 -1.81
CA GLN A 312 0.42 -20.03 -2.59
C GLN A 312 -0.16 -18.72 -3.10
N VAL A 313 0.67 -17.69 -3.24
CA VAL A 313 0.28 -16.34 -3.67
C VAL A 313 1.15 -15.90 -4.83
N ALA A 314 0.55 -15.40 -5.90
CA ALA A 314 1.26 -14.75 -7.00
C ALA A 314 1.33 -13.23 -6.74
N VAL A 315 2.54 -12.67 -6.84
CA VAL A 315 2.82 -11.23 -6.74
C VAL A 315 3.38 -10.75 -8.07
N PHE A 316 2.63 -9.86 -8.75
CA PHE A 316 2.95 -9.43 -10.11
C PHE A 316 3.76 -8.13 -10.14
N ASP A 317 4.86 -8.10 -10.91
CA ASP A 317 5.63 -6.85 -11.11
C ASP A 317 4.81 -5.77 -11.83
N THR A 318 3.83 -6.16 -12.64
CA THR A 318 2.94 -5.25 -13.37
C THR A 318 1.79 -4.68 -12.51
N ALA A 319 1.55 -5.22 -11.30
CA ALA A 319 0.35 -4.90 -10.52
C ALA A 319 0.33 -3.44 -10.04
N PHE A 320 1.45 -2.94 -9.53
CA PHE A 320 1.55 -1.57 -8.99
C PHE A 320 1.23 -0.50 -10.05
N HIS A 321 1.60 -0.79 -11.30
CA HIS A 321 1.42 0.10 -12.45
C HIS A 321 0.01 0.08 -13.05
N GLN A 322 -0.91 -0.79 -12.58
CA GLN A 322 -2.31 -0.81 -13.06
C GLN A 322 -3.10 0.46 -12.71
N THR A 323 -2.53 1.33 -11.86
CA THR A 323 -3.12 2.64 -11.52
C THR A 323 -2.85 3.72 -12.57
N MET A 324 -2.00 3.42 -13.57
CA MET A 324 -1.61 4.34 -14.62
C MET A 324 -2.82 4.77 -15.47
N PRO A 325 -2.98 6.07 -15.75
CA PRO A 325 -4.09 6.58 -16.56
C PRO A 325 -3.94 6.24 -18.05
N SER A 326 -5.04 6.26 -18.79
CA SER A 326 -5.08 5.89 -20.22
C SER A 326 -4.13 6.70 -21.09
N HIS A 327 -4.02 8.00 -20.84
CA HIS A 327 -3.09 8.86 -21.59
C HIS A 327 -1.61 8.51 -21.38
N ALA A 328 -1.26 7.79 -20.31
CA ALA A 328 0.12 7.35 -20.04
C ALA A 328 0.39 5.93 -20.55
N TYR A 329 -0.61 5.02 -20.47
CA TYR A 329 -0.40 3.64 -20.94
C TYR A 329 -0.67 3.40 -22.42
N THR A 330 -1.41 4.28 -23.09
CA THR A 330 -1.77 4.10 -24.51
C THR A 330 -0.60 4.50 -25.41
N TYR A 331 -0.15 3.57 -26.26
CA TYR A 331 0.73 3.92 -27.38
C TYR A 331 -0.07 4.54 -28.52
N ALA A 332 0.54 5.48 -29.24
CA ALA A 332 -0.03 6.11 -30.43
C ALA A 332 0.02 5.17 -31.67
N LEU A 333 -0.62 4.01 -31.56
CA LEU A 333 -0.78 3.00 -32.60
C LEU A 333 -2.27 2.84 -32.96
N PRO A 334 -2.62 2.16 -34.07
CA PRO A 334 -4.01 1.92 -34.43
C PRO A 334 -4.79 1.25 -33.29
N HIS A 335 -5.86 1.89 -32.84
CA HIS A 335 -6.62 1.50 -31.65
C HIS A 335 -7.12 0.05 -31.69
N GLU A 336 -7.67 -0.38 -32.83
CA GLU A 336 -8.20 -1.75 -33.02
C GLU A 336 -7.14 -2.82 -32.80
N ILE A 337 -5.89 -2.56 -33.22
CA ILE A 337 -4.77 -3.49 -33.02
C ILE A 337 -4.39 -3.50 -31.54
N CYS A 338 -4.33 -2.33 -30.89
CA CYS A 338 -4.02 -2.24 -29.48
C CYS A 338 -5.03 -2.98 -28.60
N GLU A 339 -6.32 -2.88 -28.89
CA GLU A 339 -7.36 -3.61 -28.15
C GLU A 339 -7.27 -5.12 -28.37
N LYS A 340 -7.13 -5.54 -29.63
CA LYS A 340 -7.09 -6.97 -29.98
C LYS A 340 -5.86 -7.67 -29.41
N GLU A 341 -4.69 -7.05 -29.54
CA GLU A 341 -3.40 -7.62 -29.15
C GLU A 341 -2.96 -7.20 -27.73
N GLN A 342 -3.81 -6.46 -27.01
CA GLN A 342 -3.55 -5.95 -25.65
C GLN A 342 -2.26 -5.10 -25.57
N VAL A 343 -1.98 -4.30 -26.61
CA VAL A 343 -0.78 -3.45 -26.69
C VAL A 343 -0.99 -2.18 -25.86
N ARG A 344 -0.28 -2.12 -24.75
CA ARG A 344 -0.26 -0.98 -23.81
C ARG A 344 1.00 -1.00 -22.96
N ARG A 345 1.30 0.09 -22.28
CA ARG A 345 2.27 0.10 -21.19
C ARG A 345 1.73 -0.72 -20.02
N TYR A 346 2.55 -1.66 -19.56
CA TYR A 346 2.30 -2.44 -18.33
C TYR A 346 3.24 -2.01 -17.21
N GLY A 347 4.53 -1.82 -17.51
CA GLY A 347 5.55 -1.50 -16.52
C GLY A 347 5.98 -2.69 -15.67
N PHE A 348 7.21 -2.66 -15.17
CA PHE A 348 7.81 -3.73 -14.36
C PHE A 348 8.60 -3.14 -13.19
N HIS A 349 9.13 -4.01 -12.33
CA HIS A 349 9.71 -3.65 -11.03
C HIS A 349 8.70 -2.96 -10.10
N GLY A 350 7.39 -3.14 -10.32
CA GLY A 350 6.34 -2.51 -9.52
C GLY A 350 6.44 -2.87 -8.03
N THR A 351 6.77 -4.12 -7.72
CA THR A 351 7.03 -4.59 -6.34
C THR A 351 8.10 -3.73 -5.64
N ASN A 352 9.21 -3.45 -6.32
CA ASN A 352 10.28 -2.64 -5.75
C ASN A 352 9.94 -1.15 -5.70
N HIS A 353 9.31 -0.60 -6.75
CA HIS A 353 8.85 0.79 -6.77
C HIS A 353 7.88 1.09 -5.61
N GLU A 354 6.94 0.18 -5.35
CA GLU A 354 6.02 0.26 -4.22
C GLU A 354 6.74 0.15 -2.87
N TYR A 355 7.65 -0.83 -2.73
CA TYR A 355 8.42 -1.02 -1.51
C TYR A 355 9.19 0.24 -1.11
N VAL A 356 9.99 0.81 -2.03
CA VAL A 356 10.82 1.98 -1.69
C VAL A 356 9.99 3.23 -1.44
N ALA A 357 8.81 3.36 -2.08
CA ALA A 357 7.88 4.45 -1.81
C ALA A 357 7.30 4.36 -0.38
N LEU A 358 6.89 3.17 0.05
CA LEU A 358 6.42 2.93 1.42
C LEU A 358 7.54 3.16 2.44
N ARG A 359 8.76 2.69 2.17
CA ARG A 359 9.93 2.95 3.03
C ARG A 359 10.26 4.44 3.15
N ALA A 360 10.20 5.19 2.05
CA ALA A 360 10.39 6.63 2.07
C ALA A 360 9.32 7.32 2.92
N ALA A 361 8.06 6.95 2.75
CA ALA A 361 6.94 7.48 3.55
C ALA A 361 7.11 7.18 5.06
N THR A 362 7.47 5.94 5.42
CA THR A 362 7.77 5.57 6.82
C THR A 362 8.90 6.43 7.40
N TRP A 363 10.01 6.57 6.66
CA TRP A 363 11.17 7.32 7.12
C TRP A 363 10.89 8.82 7.27
N LEU A 364 10.15 9.39 6.32
CA LEU A 364 9.70 10.80 6.36
C LEU A 364 8.66 11.05 7.46
N LYS A 365 8.05 9.99 8.02
CA LYS A 365 6.88 10.06 8.90
C LYS A 365 5.74 10.87 8.28
N ARG A 366 5.56 10.71 6.96
CA ARG A 366 4.51 11.35 6.17
C ARG A 366 3.67 10.29 5.47
N PRO A 367 2.35 10.44 5.40
CA PRO A 367 1.50 9.53 4.65
C PRO A 367 1.92 9.46 3.16
N LEU A 368 2.00 8.26 2.59
CA LEU A 368 2.34 8.07 1.18
C LEU A 368 1.36 8.79 0.25
N GLY A 369 0.10 8.91 0.68
CA GLY A 369 -0.95 9.66 -0.02
C GLY A 369 -0.73 11.18 -0.08
N GLU A 370 0.35 11.71 0.48
CA GLU A 370 0.73 13.13 0.38
C GLU A 370 1.96 13.38 -0.49
N LEU A 371 2.62 12.32 -0.98
CA LEU A 371 3.94 12.42 -1.59
C LEU A 371 3.86 12.26 -3.11
N LYS A 372 4.54 13.16 -3.83
CA LYS A 372 4.94 13.01 -5.23
C LYS A 372 6.36 12.46 -5.28
N ILE A 373 6.53 11.25 -5.79
CA ILE A 373 7.79 10.49 -5.73
C ILE A 373 8.22 10.09 -7.14
N ILE A 374 9.51 10.26 -7.45
CA ILE A 374 10.15 9.56 -8.56
C ILE A 374 11.08 8.51 -7.96
N SER A 375 10.86 7.24 -8.31
CA SER A 375 11.73 6.15 -7.88
C SER A 375 12.54 5.60 -9.05
N CYS A 376 13.86 5.53 -8.86
CA CYS A 376 14.85 5.09 -9.84
C CYS A 376 15.37 3.71 -9.44
N HIS A 377 14.75 2.64 -9.96
CA HIS A 377 15.28 1.29 -9.84
C HIS A 377 16.38 1.12 -10.89
N LEU A 378 17.64 1.21 -10.47
CA LEU A 378 18.80 1.15 -11.38
C LEU A 378 19.59 -0.13 -11.10
N GLY A 379 19.44 -1.15 -11.94
CA GLY A 379 20.18 -2.40 -11.89
C GLY A 379 20.56 -2.88 -13.29
N ASN A 380 20.75 -4.20 -13.45
CA ASN A 380 20.97 -4.79 -14.79
C ASN A 380 19.74 -4.62 -15.71
N GLY A 381 18.54 -4.66 -15.12
CA GLY A 381 17.36 -4.00 -15.63
C GLY A 381 17.15 -2.68 -14.89
N ALA A 382 16.69 -1.64 -15.60
CA ALA A 382 16.53 -0.33 -15.00
C ALA A 382 15.19 0.30 -15.41
N SER A 383 14.47 0.88 -14.44
CA SER A 383 13.23 1.61 -14.67
C SER A 383 13.09 2.81 -13.72
N LEU A 384 12.42 3.84 -14.21
CA LEU A 384 11.91 4.94 -13.38
C LEU A 384 10.39 4.83 -13.28
N CYS A 385 9.83 5.17 -12.12
CA CYS A 385 8.39 5.26 -11.90
C CYS A 385 8.03 6.63 -11.30
N ALA A 386 7.04 7.29 -11.88
CA ALA A 386 6.38 8.45 -11.31
C ALA A 386 5.23 7.96 -10.42
N ILE A 387 5.26 8.34 -9.14
CA ILE A 387 4.29 7.91 -8.13
C ILE A 387 3.62 9.15 -7.55
N ASP A 388 2.33 9.30 -7.81
CA ASP A 388 1.51 10.40 -7.34
C ASP A 388 0.60 9.89 -6.21
N HIS A 389 0.83 10.36 -4.98
CA HIS A 389 -0.01 10.04 -3.83
C HIS A 389 -0.17 8.51 -3.62
N GLY A 390 0.93 7.77 -3.80
CA GLY A 390 0.99 6.31 -3.68
C GLY A 390 0.54 5.52 -4.91
N ARG A 391 0.17 6.18 -6.01
CA ARG A 391 -0.26 5.54 -7.26
C ARG A 391 0.79 5.71 -8.34
N SER A 392 1.10 4.65 -9.08
CA SER A 392 1.96 4.76 -10.25
C SER A 392 1.19 5.44 -11.39
N ILE A 393 1.62 6.64 -11.77
CA ILE A 393 1.00 7.39 -12.87
C ILE A 393 1.78 7.29 -14.19
N ASP A 394 3.06 6.88 -14.13
CA ASP A 394 3.88 6.59 -15.30
C ASP A 394 5.08 5.70 -14.90
N THR A 395 5.63 4.95 -15.86
CA THR A 395 6.82 4.12 -15.67
C THR A 395 7.58 3.93 -16.98
N SER A 396 8.91 3.90 -16.92
CA SER A 396 9.72 3.98 -18.14
C SER A 396 9.69 2.70 -18.97
N MET A 397 9.42 1.56 -18.33
CA MET A 397 9.25 0.31 -19.04
C MET A 397 7.85 0.19 -19.66
N GLY A 398 7.79 -0.55 -20.76
CA GLY A 398 6.66 -0.54 -21.67
C GLY A 398 5.69 -1.70 -21.52
N MET A 399 5.26 -2.20 -22.66
CA MET A 399 4.60 -3.50 -22.78
C MET A 399 5.57 -4.62 -22.39
N THR A 400 6.86 -4.43 -22.69
CA THR A 400 7.95 -5.34 -22.35
C THR A 400 9.00 -4.60 -21.53
N PRO A 401 9.91 -5.33 -20.86
CA PRO A 401 11.02 -4.72 -20.12
C PRO A 401 12.09 -4.04 -21.00
N LEU A 402 11.86 -3.88 -22.31
CA LEU A 402 12.84 -3.35 -23.26
C LEU A 402 12.86 -1.82 -23.33
N GLU A 403 11.68 -1.18 -23.23
CA GLU A 403 11.52 0.27 -23.32
C GLU A 403 12.14 1.00 -22.11
N GLY A 404 12.50 2.27 -22.30
CA GLY A 404 12.88 3.17 -21.23
C GLY A 404 14.37 3.46 -21.22
N LEU A 405 14.99 3.08 -20.11
CA LEU A 405 16.37 3.42 -19.81
C LEU A 405 17.34 2.53 -20.58
N ILE A 406 18.57 3.02 -20.76
CA ILE A 406 19.69 2.16 -21.13
C ILE A 406 19.90 1.18 -19.97
N MET A 407 20.05 -0.11 -20.26
CA MET A 407 20.26 -1.15 -19.24
C MET A 407 21.53 -1.94 -19.56
N GLY A 408 21.83 -3.02 -18.82
CA GLY A 408 23.05 -3.79 -19.03
C GLY A 408 23.20 -4.32 -20.46
N THR A 409 22.15 -4.95 -20.99
CA THR A 409 22.13 -5.53 -22.35
C THR A 409 20.98 -5.07 -23.24
N ARG A 410 20.15 -4.15 -22.75
CA ARG A 410 18.97 -3.62 -23.44
C ARG A 410 19.16 -2.13 -23.75
N PRO A 411 18.75 -1.66 -24.94
CA PRO A 411 19.03 -0.29 -25.38
C PRO A 411 18.14 0.76 -24.69
N GLY A 412 16.97 0.39 -24.17
CA GLY A 412 15.95 1.36 -23.78
C GLY A 412 15.24 1.93 -25.00
N ASP A 413 14.81 3.19 -24.96
CA ASP A 413 14.13 3.79 -26.12
C ASP A 413 15.09 3.96 -27.30
N VAL A 414 14.65 3.41 -28.43
CA VAL A 414 15.24 3.50 -29.76
C VAL A 414 14.14 3.96 -30.72
N ASP A 415 14.51 4.72 -31.73
CA ASP A 415 13.59 5.05 -32.83
C ASP A 415 13.10 3.76 -33.52
N PRO A 416 11.77 3.49 -33.59
CA PRO A 416 11.23 2.34 -34.31
C PRO A 416 11.70 2.26 -35.77
N GLY A 417 11.98 3.39 -36.43
CA GLY A 417 12.52 3.44 -37.78
C GLY A 417 13.91 2.79 -37.91
N VAL A 418 14.73 2.82 -36.86
CA VAL A 418 16.03 2.13 -36.83
C VAL A 418 15.84 0.62 -36.88
N ILE A 419 14.82 0.09 -36.19
CA ILE A 419 14.52 -1.35 -36.21
C ILE A 419 14.14 -1.80 -37.62
N LEU A 420 13.24 -1.06 -38.28
CA LEU A 420 12.84 -1.34 -39.66
C LEU A 420 14.01 -1.24 -40.63
N HIS A 421 14.88 -0.25 -40.46
CA HIS A 421 16.08 -0.08 -41.27
C HIS A 421 17.04 -1.27 -41.14
N LEU A 422 17.30 -1.73 -39.91
CA LEU A 422 18.21 -2.84 -39.65
C LEU A 422 17.65 -4.18 -40.16
N MET A 423 16.35 -4.43 -39.99
CA MET A 423 15.71 -5.63 -40.55
C MET A 423 15.81 -5.66 -42.08
N LYS A 424 15.64 -4.52 -42.74
CA LYS A 424 15.74 -4.41 -44.20
C LYS A 424 17.17 -4.45 -44.73
N GLY A 425 18.07 -3.69 -44.11
CA GLY A 425 19.43 -3.45 -44.60
C GLY A 425 20.45 -4.52 -44.19
N ALA A 426 20.34 -5.05 -42.97
CA ALA A 426 21.24 -6.07 -42.45
C ALA A 426 20.67 -7.50 -42.58
N SER A 427 19.52 -7.67 -43.25
CA SER A 427 18.80 -8.95 -43.39
C SER A 427 18.58 -9.67 -42.04
N LEU A 428 18.40 -8.90 -40.96
CA LEU A 428 18.12 -9.47 -39.65
C LEU A 428 16.66 -9.94 -39.62
N ASN A 429 16.49 -11.25 -39.41
CA ASN A 429 15.20 -11.83 -39.09
C ASN A 429 14.77 -11.47 -37.64
N PHE A 430 13.54 -11.84 -37.30
CA PHE A 430 12.96 -11.56 -35.99
C PHE A 430 13.83 -12.07 -34.83
N GLU A 431 14.33 -13.31 -34.92
CA GLU A 431 15.09 -13.95 -33.84
C GLU A 431 16.43 -13.24 -33.58
N ASN A 432 17.15 -12.85 -34.64
CA ASN A 432 18.40 -12.12 -34.49
C ASN A 432 18.17 -10.68 -33.99
N MET A 433 17.08 -10.04 -34.41
CA MET A 433 16.70 -8.71 -33.92
C MET A 433 16.35 -8.75 -32.43
N ASP A 434 15.55 -9.72 -32.00
CA ASP A 434 15.20 -9.93 -30.59
C ASP A 434 16.45 -10.17 -29.73
N ARG A 435 17.36 -11.04 -30.20
CA ARG A 435 18.64 -11.28 -29.51
C ARG A 435 19.48 -10.01 -29.41
N MET A 436 19.60 -9.26 -30.50
CA MET A 436 20.38 -8.02 -30.52
C MET A 436 19.85 -7.02 -29.48
N LEU A 437 18.53 -6.81 -29.46
CA LEU A 437 17.87 -5.86 -28.56
C LEU A 437 17.90 -6.31 -27.10
N ASN A 438 17.74 -7.60 -26.81
CA ASN A 438 17.66 -8.08 -25.43
C ASN A 438 19.00 -8.47 -24.80
N LYS A 439 20.01 -8.88 -25.59
CA LYS A 439 21.25 -9.53 -25.09
C LYS A 439 22.55 -8.87 -25.54
N GLU A 440 22.53 -8.03 -26.58
CA GLU A 440 23.75 -7.49 -27.21
C GLU A 440 23.80 -5.95 -27.24
N SER A 441 22.74 -5.28 -26.78
CA SER A 441 22.60 -3.81 -26.79
C SER A 441 22.94 -3.18 -25.43
N GLY A 442 22.47 -1.96 -25.18
CA GLY A 442 22.62 -1.29 -23.88
C GLY A 442 24.07 -0.92 -23.54
N LEU A 443 24.41 -0.97 -22.25
CA LEU A 443 25.77 -0.73 -21.76
C LEU A 443 26.79 -1.65 -22.44
N LYS A 444 26.42 -2.92 -22.66
CA LYS A 444 27.23 -3.91 -23.39
C LYS A 444 27.48 -3.51 -24.83
N GLY A 445 26.44 -3.09 -25.52
CA GLY A 445 26.56 -2.65 -26.92
C GLY A 445 27.46 -1.42 -27.09
N ILE A 446 27.51 -0.53 -26.10
CA ILE A 446 28.36 0.68 -26.16
C ILE A 446 29.80 0.38 -25.72
N SER A 447 29.97 -0.30 -24.57
CA SER A 447 31.27 -0.43 -23.89
C SER A 447 31.94 -1.81 -24.00
N GLY A 448 31.24 -2.80 -24.56
CA GLY A 448 31.62 -4.21 -24.52
C GLY A 448 31.36 -4.90 -23.18
N LYS A 449 30.92 -4.17 -22.14
CA LYS A 449 30.68 -4.66 -20.77
C LYS A 449 29.26 -4.33 -20.32
N ASN A 450 28.63 -5.17 -19.49
CA ASN A 450 27.28 -4.94 -18.96
C ASN A 450 27.26 -4.57 -17.47
N ASP A 451 28.36 -4.78 -16.73
CA ASP A 451 28.48 -4.43 -15.32
C ASP A 451 28.97 -2.99 -15.16
N MET A 452 28.18 -2.14 -14.49
CA MET A 452 28.51 -0.74 -14.29
C MET A 452 29.82 -0.52 -13.53
N ARG A 453 30.22 -1.44 -12.64
CA ARG A 453 31.48 -1.34 -11.89
C ARG A 453 32.68 -1.44 -12.80
N GLU A 454 32.65 -2.40 -13.73
CA GLU A 454 33.71 -2.58 -14.74
C GLU A 454 33.74 -1.42 -15.74
N ILE A 455 32.57 -0.87 -16.07
CA ILE A 455 32.45 0.29 -16.94
C ILE A 455 33.05 1.54 -16.28
N LEU A 456 32.73 1.82 -15.02
CA LEU A 456 33.31 2.94 -14.27
C LEU A 456 34.83 2.81 -14.17
N ALA A 457 35.34 1.62 -13.82
CA ALA A 457 36.79 1.36 -13.77
C ALA A 457 37.46 1.58 -15.13
N GLY A 458 36.83 1.15 -16.23
CA GLY A 458 37.31 1.44 -17.59
C GLY A 458 37.31 2.93 -17.92
N ALA A 459 36.26 3.66 -17.52
CA ALA A 459 36.18 5.10 -17.73
C ALA A 459 37.28 5.87 -16.97
N GLU A 460 37.60 5.46 -15.73
CA GLU A 460 38.72 6.00 -14.95
C GLU A 460 40.08 5.74 -15.62
N GLN A 461 40.21 4.62 -16.33
CA GLN A 461 41.40 4.27 -17.12
C GLN A 461 41.45 4.98 -18.49
N GLY A 462 40.47 5.81 -18.82
CA GLY A 462 40.40 6.58 -20.07
C GLY A 462 39.78 5.83 -21.25
N ASP A 463 39.08 4.72 -21.03
CA ASP A 463 38.30 4.05 -22.08
C ASP A 463 37.12 4.93 -22.51
N VAL A 464 37.23 5.50 -23.71
CA VAL A 464 36.26 6.42 -24.30
C VAL A 464 34.87 5.78 -24.45
N GLN A 465 34.78 4.48 -24.69
CA GLN A 465 33.49 3.80 -24.83
C GLN A 465 32.82 3.61 -23.47
N CYS A 466 33.60 3.29 -22.42
CA CYS A 466 33.11 3.27 -21.05
C CYS A 466 32.62 4.66 -20.60
N THR A 467 33.39 5.72 -20.84
CA THR A 467 32.99 7.10 -20.52
C THR A 467 31.70 7.49 -21.26
N ARG A 468 31.57 7.10 -22.54
CA ARG A 468 30.36 7.32 -23.33
C ARG A 468 29.16 6.55 -22.79
N ALA A 469 29.35 5.30 -22.38
CA ALA A 469 28.30 4.47 -21.79
C ALA A 469 27.75 5.08 -20.50
N VAL A 470 28.62 5.50 -19.58
CA VAL A 470 28.25 6.20 -18.34
C VAL A 470 27.47 7.49 -18.65
N SER A 471 28.01 8.31 -19.56
CA SER A 471 27.39 9.59 -19.94
C SER A 471 26.00 9.39 -20.53
N ALA A 472 25.85 8.43 -21.45
CA ALA A 472 24.58 8.12 -22.08
C ALA A 472 23.54 7.58 -21.07
N PHE A 473 23.97 6.72 -20.15
CA PHE A 473 23.13 6.16 -19.08
C PHE A 473 22.61 7.27 -18.15
N CYS A 474 23.51 8.10 -17.61
CA CYS A 474 23.14 9.22 -16.74
C CYS A 474 22.25 10.25 -17.45
N TYR A 475 22.55 10.58 -18.71
CA TYR A 475 21.77 11.52 -19.50
C TYR A 475 20.33 11.03 -19.75
N ARG A 476 20.16 9.74 -20.11
CA ARG A 476 18.84 9.15 -20.34
C ARG A 476 17.99 9.22 -19.07
N ILE A 477 18.56 8.86 -17.91
CA ILE A 477 17.84 8.91 -16.63
C ILE A 477 17.48 10.35 -16.26
N ARG A 478 18.40 11.30 -16.43
CA ARG A 478 18.15 12.72 -16.17
C ARG A 478 16.97 13.27 -16.98
N LYS A 479 16.87 12.88 -18.26
CA LYS A 479 15.70 13.22 -19.10
C LYS A 479 14.40 12.67 -18.55
N TYR A 480 14.38 11.40 -18.12
CA TYR A 480 13.19 10.79 -17.52
C TYR A 480 12.78 11.47 -16.21
N ILE A 481 13.74 11.86 -15.36
CA ILE A 481 13.43 12.64 -14.16
C ILE A 481 12.74 13.95 -14.53
N GLY A 482 13.28 14.71 -15.49
CA GLY A 482 12.63 15.94 -15.96
C GLY A 482 11.23 15.72 -16.52
N ALA A 483 11.03 14.65 -17.31
CA ALA A 483 9.72 14.29 -17.84
C ALA A 483 8.71 13.96 -16.73
N TYR A 484 9.15 13.22 -15.70
CA TYR A 484 8.27 12.82 -14.59
C TYR A 484 8.01 13.93 -13.59
N VAL A 485 8.94 14.87 -13.41
CA VAL A 485 8.66 16.12 -12.66
C VAL A 485 7.54 16.89 -13.36
N ALA A 486 7.57 16.97 -14.70
CA ALA A 486 6.50 17.60 -15.46
C ALA A 486 5.18 16.82 -15.36
N ALA A 487 5.20 15.49 -15.46
CA ALA A 487 4.01 14.64 -15.34
C ALA A 487 3.34 14.74 -13.95
N LEU A 488 4.14 14.87 -12.88
CA LEU A 488 3.66 15.00 -11.50
C LEU A 488 3.24 16.44 -11.14
N GLY A 489 3.64 17.44 -11.93
CA GLY A 489 3.46 18.86 -11.59
C GLY A 489 4.25 19.29 -10.35
N GLY A 490 5.34 18.59 -10.01
CA GLY A 490 6.12 18.79 -8.79
C GLY A 490 6.80 17.51 -8.32
N LEU A 491 7.64 17.61 -7.30
CA LEU A 491 8.34 16.47 -6.71
C LEU A 491 8.63 16.72 -5.24
N ASP A 492 8.36 15.73 -4.39
CA ASP A 492 8.74 15.75 -2.97
C ASP A 492 9.98 14.89 -2.72
N VAL A 493 10.08 13.74 -3.41
CA VAL A 493 11.12 12.74 -3.15
C VAL A 493 11.66 12.14 -4.45
N LEU A 494 12.99 12.15 -4.60
CA LEU A 494 13.72 11.36 -5.59
C LEU A 494 14.40 10.17 -4.89
N ILE A 495 14.09 8.95 -5.32
CA ILE A 495 14.63 7.73 -4.70
C ILE A 495 15.59 7.03 -5.66
N PHE A 496 16.77 6.64 -5.18
CA PHE A 496 17.69 5.72 -5.85
C PHE A 496 17.68 4.36 -5.15
N THR A 497 17.52 3.29 -5.92
CA THR A 497 17.44 1.91 -5.42
C THR A 497 18.05 0.91 -6.42
N ALA A 498 18.00 -0.38 -6.07
CA ALA A 498 18.62 -1.50 -6.77
C ALA A 498 20.15 -1.41 -6.89
N GLY A 499 20.76 -2.36 -7.59
CA GLY A 499 22.21 -2.62 -7.53
C GLY A 499 23.10 -1.43 -7.91
N ILE A 500 22.76 -0.65 -8.93
CA ILE A 500 23.51 0.54 -9.34
C ILE A 500 23.08 1.75 -8.50
N GLY A 501 21.78 1.97 -8.35
CA GLY A 501 21.25 3.18 -7.70
C GLY A 501 21.61 3.27 -6.21
N ALA A 502 21.59 2.14 -5.51
CA ALA A 502 21.96 2.09 -4.09
C ALA A 502 23.49 2.22 -3.88
N ASN A 503 24.31 1.70 -4.80
CA ASN A 503 25.73 1.49 -4.53
C ASN A 503 26.70 2.45 -5.27
N SER A 504 26.31 3.06 -6.38
CA SER A 504 27.22 3.96 -7.12
C SER A 504 26.90 5.43 -6.84
N SER A 505 27.77 6.05 -6.02
CA SER A 505 27.70 7.46 -5.70
C SER A 505 27.96 8.35 -6.93
N GLU A 506 28.83 7.90 -7.82
CA GLU A 506 29.27 8.58 -9.04
C GLU A 506 28.11 8.66 -10.05
N ILE A 507 27.36 7.57 -10.20
CA ILE A 507 26.19 7.52 -11.07
C ILE A 507 25.08 8.43 -10.53
N ARG A 508 24.81 8.40 -9.21
CA ARG A 508 23.83 9.33 -8.60
C ARG A 508 24.21 10.80 -8.83
N ALA A 509 25.48 11.15 -8.62
CA ALA A 509 25.98 12.50 -8.87
C ALA A 509 25.86 12.88 -10.36
N GLY A 510 26.23 11.97 -11.26
CA GLY A 510 26.09 12.15 -12.71
C GLY A 510 24.64 12.30 -13.17
N ILE A 511 23.68 11.66 -12.51
CA ILE A 511 22.25 11.80 -12.82
C ILE A 511 21.73 13.17 -12.33
N CYS A 512 22.02 13.53 -11.08
CA CYS A 512 21.49 14.74 -10.44
C CYS A 512 22.06 16.06 -10.97
N GLN A 513 23.19 16.02 -11.67
CA GLN A 513 23.85 17.22 -12.19
C GLN A 513 22.90 18.10 -13.04
N GLY A 514 22.77 19.38 -12.70
CA GLY A 514 21.95 20.34 -13.45
C GLY A 514 20.44 20.20 -13.25
N LEU A 515 19.99 19.47 -12.22
CA LEU A 515 18.59 19.41 -11.81
C LEU A 515 18.25 20.39 -10.67
N ASP A 516 19.15 21.33 -10.36
CA ASP A 516 19.02 22.28 -9.25
C ASP A 516 17.76 23.15 -9.37
N LEU A 517 17.37 23.53 -10.58
CA LEU A 517 16.15 24.30 -10.86
C LEU A 517 14.86 23.56 -10.52
N PHE A 518 14.91 22.22 -10.43
CA PHE A 518 13.79 21.39 -9.96
C PHE A 518 13.84 21.17 -8.44
N GLY A 519 14.77 21.80 -7.73
CA GLY A 519 14.97 21.62 -6.28
C GLY A 519 15.73 20.33 -5.92
N ILE A 520 16.29 19.62 -6.91
CA ILE A 520 17.07 18.39 -6.70
C ILE A 520 18.53 18.77 -6.48
N TYR A 521 18.94 18.85 -5.21
CA TYR A 521 20.30 19.19 -4.81
C TYR A 521 20.93 18.07 -3.99
N LEU A 522 21.99 17.47 -4.52
CA LEU A 522 22.69 16.33 -3.92
C LEU A 522 23.93 16.82 -3.16
N LEU A 523 24.03 16.46 -1.86
CA LEU A 523 25.19 16.74 -1.04
C LEU A 523 26.28 15.69 -1.26
N LYS A 524 27.42 16.14 -1.80
CA LYS A 524 28.54 15.28 -2.16
C LYS A 524 29.01 14.39 -0.99
N ASP A 525 29.26 14.97 0.18
CA ASP A 525 29.80 14.22 1.32
C ASP A 525 28.82 13.15 1.82
N ARG A 526 27.51 13.46 1.84
CA ARG A 526 26.48 12.48 2.22
C ARG A 526 26.34 11.37 1.19
N ASN A 527 26.47 11.70 -0.08
CA ASN A 527 26.32 10.76 -1.19
C ASN A 527 27.41 9.69 -1.25
N LEU A 528 28.57 9.93 -0.64
CA LEU A 528 29.67 8.96 -0.56
C LEU A 528 29.43 7.85 0.47
N HIS A 529 28.45 7.99 1.37
CA HIS A 529 28.14 6.96 2.35
C HIS A 529 27.45 5.75 1.70
N SER A 530 27.75 4.57 2.21
CA SER A 530 27.02 3.34 1.92
C SER A 530 25.76 3.25 2.78
N VAL A 531 24.78 2.46 2.33
CA VAL A 531 23.54 2.18 3.06
C VAL A 531 23.25 0.70 3.04
N ASP A 532 22.97 0.13 4.20
CA ASP A 532 22.66 -1.29 4.36
C ASP A 532 21.17 -1.57 4.09
N GLN A 533 20.87 -2.84 3.78
CA GLN A 533 19.50 -3.31 3.57
C GLN A 533 18.63 -2.98 4.80
N GLY A 534 17.43 -2.46 4.56
CA GLY A 534 16.52 -2.01 5.62
C GLY A 534 16.78 -0.61 6.18
N GLN A 535 17.84 0.08 5.75
CA GLN A 535 18.10 1.48 6.12
C GLN A 535 17.75 2.45 4.99
N VAL A 536 17.69 3.74 5.33
CA VAL A 536 17.46 4.85 4.39
C VAL A 536 18.58 5.86 4.58
N LEU A 537 19.26 6.23 3.49
CA LEU A 537 20.26 7.27 3.48
C LEU A 537 19.72 8.51 2.75
N ASP A 538 19.70 9.64 3.44
CA ASP A 538 19.32 10.91 2.85
C ASP A 538 20.56 11.70 2.38
N VAL A 539 20.63 11.93 1.08
CA VAL A 539 21.74 12.63 0.41
C VAL A 539 21.38 14.05 -0.02
N SER A 540 20.24 14.58 0.44
CA SER A 540 19.83 15.97 0.19
C SER A 540 20.32 16.94 1.25
N ALA A 541 20.28 18.25 0.93
CA ALA A 541 20.53 19.31 1.90
C ALA A 541 19.43 19.37 2.99
N PRO A 542 19.73 19.80 4.22
CA PRO A 542 18.75 19.86 5.31
C PRO A 542 17.45 20.58 4.97
N ASP A 543 17.54 21.68 4.22
CA ASP A 543 16.47 22.57 3.76
C ASP A 543 16.04 22.30 2.30
N ALA A 544 16.48 21.19 1.70
CA ALA A 544 16.11 20.85 0.33
C ALA A 544 14.60 20.67 0.19
N ARG A 545 14.02 21.36 -0.79
CA ARG A 545 12.60 21.23 -1.17
C ARG A 545 12.27 19.81 -1.63
N VAL A 546 13.20 19.15 -2.33
CA VAL A 546 13.10 17.74 -2.73
C VAL A 546 14.08 16.92 -1.91
N ARG A 547 13.60 15.86 -1.23
CA ARG A 547 14.46 14.90 -0.56
C ARG A 547 15.04 13.92 -1.58
N ILE A 548 16.32 13.58 -1.44
CA ILE A 548 16.99 12.59 -2.28
C ILE A 548 17.37 11.43 -1.36
N LEU A 549 16.71 10.30 -1.54
CA LEU A 549 16.86 9.13 -0.68
C LEU A 549 17.52 7.98 -1.44
N VAL A 550 18.44 7.29 -0.78
CA VAL A 550 19.01 6.03 -1.24
C VAL A 550 18.43 4.92 -0.37
N ILE A 551 17.68 4.02 -0.99
CA ILE A 551 16.93 2.96 -0.30
C ILE A 551 17.23 1.63 -1.00
N PRO A 552 18.00 0.71 -0.39
CA PRO A 552 18.23 -0.62 -0.96
C PRO A 552 16.91 -1.37 -1.19
N ALA A 553 16.85 -2.13 -2.28
CA ALA A 553 15.70 -2.96 -2.63
C ALA A 553 15.54 -4.12 -1.62
N ASP A 554 14.28 -4.51 -1.35
CA ASP A 554 13.92 -5.71 -0.58
C ASP A 554 12.59 -6.26 -1.14
N GLU A 555 12.65 -6.77 -2.37
CA GLU A 555 11.49 -7.29 -3.10
C GLU A 555 10.91 -8.52 -2.38
N GLU A 556 11.77 -9.34 -1.81
CA GLU A 556 11.41 -10.57 -1.11
C GLU A 556 10.54 -10.27 0.12
N ARG A 557 10.91 -9.29 0.95
CA ARG A 557 10.07 -8.82 2.06
C ARG A 557 8.73 -8.28 1.57
N MET A 558 8.73 -7.52 0.47
CA MET A 558 7.50 -6.99 -0.09
C MET A 558 6.57 -8.10 -0.59
N ILE A 559 7.12 -9.16 -1.19
CA ILE A 559 6.37 -10.35 -1.60
C ILE A 559 5.83 -11.10 -0.36
N ALA A 560 6.64 -11.29 0.69
CA ALA A 560 6.18 -11.90 1.94
C ALA A 560 5.01 -11.11 2.55
N ARG A 561 5.13 -9.77 2.61
CA ARG A 561 4.07 -8.88 3.09
C ARG A 561 2.81 -9.00 2.24
N LYS A 562 2.95 -8.94 0.92
CA LYS A 562 1.81 -9.10 0.00
C LYS A 562 1.17 -10.50 0.11
N THR A 563 1.95 -11.53 0.42
CA THR A 563 1.48 -12.89 0.70
C THR A 563 0.62 -12.92 1.96
N LEU A 564 1.13 -12.37 3.07
CA LEU A 564 0.38 -12.20 4.31
C LEU A 564 -0.95 -11.45 4.09
N HIS A 565 -0.91 -10.35 3.35
CA HIS A 565 -2.11 -9.55 3.03
C HIS A 565 -3.09 -10.33 2.15
N ALA A 566 -2.62 -11.03 1.14
CA ALA A 566 -3.46 -11.83 0.26
C ALA A 566 -4.14 -12.98 1.00
N MET A 567 -3.44 -13.62 1.96
CA MET A 567 -4.04 -14.64 2.82
C MET A 567 -5.17 -14.07 3.70
N GLY A 568 -4.99 -12.87 4.26
CA GLY A 568 -6.02 -12.18 5.04
C GLY A 568 -7.20 -11.64 4.23
N ARG A 569 -7.10 -11.61 2.90
CA ARG A 569 -8.20 -11.25 1.97
C ARG A 569 -9.08 -12.44 1.61
N VAL A 570 -8.67 -13.68 1.88
CA VAL A 570 -9.47 -14.88 1.58
C VAL A 570 -10.67 -14.94 2.53
N ARG A 571 -11.75 -14.28 2.11
CA ARG A 571 -13.07 -14.38 2.74
C ARG A 571 -13.71 -15.72 2.37
N THR A 572 -14.57 -16.23 3.23
CA THR A 572 -15.40 -17.39 2.88
C THR A 572 -16.32 -17.02 1.70
N VAL A 573 -16.78 -18.03 0.96
CA VAL A 573 -17.73 -17.84 -0.16
C VAL A 573 -19.00 -17.14 0.31
N GLU A 574 -19.42 -17.40 1.55
CA GLU A 574 -20.58 -16.79 2.19
C GLU A 574 -20.36 -15.31 2.52
N GLU A 575 -19.22 -14.95 3.11
CA GLU A 575 -18.85 -13.55 3.40
C GLU A 575 -18.82 -12.71 2.11
N THR A 576 -18.16 -13.21 1.06
CA THR A 576 -18.06 -12.52 -0.24
C THR A 576 -19.44 -12.32 -0.88
N ARG A 577 -20.35 -13.27 -0.69
CA ARG A 577 -21.72 -13.18 -1.18
C ARG A 577 -22.55 -12.15 -0.39
N MET A 578 -22.34 -12.03 0.93
CA MET A 578 -23.01 -11.03 1.77
C MET A 578 -22.57 -9.59 1.45
N LEU A 579 -21.28 -9.38 1.21
CA LEU A 579 -20.73 -8.08 0.79
C LEU A 579 -21.33 -7.58 -0.52
N ARG A 580 -21.48 -8.48 -1.48
CA ARG A 580 -21.98 -8.19 -2.82
C ARG A 580 -23.50 -8.06 -2.88
N SER A 581 -24.22 -8.37 -1.81
CA SER A 581 -25.69 -8.36 -1.78
C SER A 581 -26.29 -7.14 -1.08
N LYS A 582 -25.57 -6.51 -0.16
CA LYS A 582 -26.06 -5.33 0.57
C LYS A 582 -25.79 -4.03 -0.23
N PRO A 583 -26.83 -3.27 -0.61
CA PRO A 583 -26.64 -2.02 -1.34
C PRO A 583 -26.10 -0.93 -0.41
N VAL A 584 -25.17 -0.13 -0.93
CA VAL A 584 -24.66 1.10 -0.32
C VAL A 584 -25.25 2.27 -1.10
N PRO A 585 -26.07 3.13 -0.49
CA PRO A 585 -26.56 4.35 -1.13
C PRO A 585 -25.41 5.24 -1.60
N ILE A 586 -25.57 5.92 -2.73
CA ILE A 586 -24.57 6.85 -3.26
C ILE A 586 -25.18 8.24 -3.33
N SER A 587 -24.53 9.18 -2.66
CA SER A 587 -24.86 10.59 -2.63
C SER A 587 -23.75 11.40 -3.31
N VAL A 588 -24.16 12.35 -4.15
CA VAL A 588 -23.24 13.27 -4.81
C VAL A 588 -23.01 14.46 -3.88
N SER A 589 -21.78 14.60 -3.39
CA SER A 589 -21.35 15.77 -2.64
C SER A 589 -21.06 16.90 -3.62
N ALA A 590 -21.97 17.87 -3.67
CA ALA A 590 -21.73 19.13 -4.36
C ALA A 590 -20.59 19.91 -3.66
N HIS A 591 -19.87 20.74 -4.41
CA HIS A 591 -18.87 21.66 -3.87
C HIS A 591 -19.48 22.50 -2.73
N HIS A 592 -18.77 22.63 -1.61
CA HIS A 592 -19.31 23.28 -0.42
C HIS A 592 -18.21 23.79 0.52
N VAL A 593 -18.64 24.61 1.48
CA VAL A 593 -17.78 25.16 2.51
C VAL A 593 -18.27 24.74 3.89
N HIS A 594 -17.33 24.34 4.74
CA HIS A 594 -17.53 24.27 6.17
C HIS A 594 -16.87 25.48 6.81
N LEU A 595 -17.59 26.19 7.68
CA LEU A 595 -17.07 27.40 8.31
C LEU A 595 -16.94 27.23 9.82
N SER A 596 -15.91 27.86 10.38
CA SER A 596 -15.86 28.16 11.80
C SER A 596 -16.89 29.24 12.15
N GLN A 597 -17.35 29.27 13.40
CA GLN A 597 -18.28 30.31 13.84
C GLN A 597 -17.69 31.73 13.68
N PRO A 598 -16.42 32.00 14.05
CA PRO A 598 -15.79 33.29 13.80
C PRO A 598 -15.77 33.70 12.31
N ASP A 599 -15.43 32.77 11.42
CA ASP A 599 -15.36 33.04 9.99
C ASP A 599 -16.76 33.30 9.40
N PHE A 600 -17.76 32.55 9.86
CA PHE A 600 -19.15 32.77 9.46
C PHE A 600 -19.63 34.17 9.86
N GLU A 601 -19.32 34.62 11.07
CA GLU A 601 -19.67 35.96 11.54
C GLU A 601 -18.95 37.06 10.75
N GLN A 602 -17.69 36.85 10.36
CA GLN A 602 -16.98 37.81 9.52
C GLN A 602 -17.57 37.90 8.10
N LEU A 603 -18.08 36.79 7.57
CA LEU A 603 -18.66 36.72 6.24
C LEU A 603 -20.11 37.23 6.16
N PHE A 604 -20.89 37.13 7.24
CA PHE A 604 -22.33 37.42 7.23
C PHE A 604 -22.84 38.36 8.33
N GLY A 605 -21.98 38.79 9.25
CA GLY A 605 -22.29 39.71 10.34
C GLY A 605 -22.10 39.11 11.73
N GLN A 606 -21.63 39.94 12.67
CA GLN A 606 -21.34 39.55 14.04
C GLN A 606 -22.57 38.99 14.76
N GLY A 607 -22.42 37.86 15.45
CA GLY A 607 -23.49 37.19 16.17
C GLY A 607 -24.54 36.47 15.31
N LYS A 608 -24.37 36.42 13.98
CA LYS A 608 -25.25 35.65 13.10
C LYS A 608 -24.97 34.15 13.24
N THR A 609 -26.03 33.34 13.18
CA THR A 609 -25.95 31.88 13.18
C THR A 609 -26.34 31.31 11.82
N MET A 610 -25.81 30.13 11.50
CA MET A 610 -26.14 29.42 10.25
C MET A 610 -27.63 29.11 10.16
N THR A 611 -28.25 29.40 9.02
CA THR A 611 -29.69 29.19 8.82
C THR A 611 -29.94 27.86 8.08
N PRO A 612 -30.57 26.85 8.70
CA PRO A 612 -30.85 25.58 8.02
C PRO A 612 -31.79 25.77 6.82
N ARG A 613 -31.47 25.11 5.70
CA ARG A 613 -32.29 25.03 4.49
C ARG A 613 -32.88 23.63 4.31
N SER A 614 -32.06 22.60 4.45
CA SER A 614 -32.45 21.20 4.30
C SER A 614 -31.48 20.28 5.02
N ASP A 615 -31.98 19.19 5.59
CA ASP A 615 -31.16 18.16 6.20
C ASP A 615 -30.33 17.40 5.15
N LEU A 616 -29.15 16.96 5.55
CA LEU A 616 -28.29 16.06 4.76
C LEU A 616 -28.47 14.60 5.22
N THR A 617 -27.91 13.65 4.47
CA THR A 617 -28.02 12.22 4.78
C THR A 617 -27.46 11.87 6.17
N GLN A 618 -26.38 12.54 6.57
CA GLN A 618 -25.74 12.32 7.85
C GLN A 618 -26.49 13.04 8.98
N PRO A 619 -26.87 12.34 10.07
CA PRO A 619 -27.64 12.92 11.17
C PRO A 619 -27.02 14.21 11.75
N GLY A 620 -27.85 15.24 11.90
CA GLY A 620 -27.45 16.52 12.49
C GLY A 620 -26.70 17.47 11.55
N GLN A 621 -26.44 17.08 10.30
CA GLN A 621 -25.85 17.95 9.29
C GLN A 621 -26.94 18.54 8.38
N PHE A 622 -26.74 19.78 7.94
CA PHE A 622 -27.71 20.50 7.12
C PHE A 622 -27.02 21.44 6.13
N ALA A 623 -27.64 21.64 4.96
CA ALA A 623 -27.26 22.71 4.05
C ALA A 623 -27.84 24.03 4.56
N CYS A 624 -27.05 25.12 4.49
CA CYS A 624 -27.47 26.43 4.95
C CYS A 624 -28.18 27.23 3.84
N GLN A 625 -28.94 28.27 4.20
CA GLN A 625 -29.50 29.22 3.21
C GLN A 625 -28.40 30.08 2.61
N GLU A 626 -27.40 30.41 3.40
CA GLU A 626 -26.23 31.21 3.06
C GLU A 626 -25.35 30.52 2.00
N THR A 627 -24.73 31.35 1.16
CA THR A 627 -23.74 30.92 0.17
C THR A 627 -22.59 31.92 0.11
N VAL A 628 -21.42 31.45 -0.30
CA VAL A 628 -20.21 32.27 -0.48
C VAL A 628 -19.71 32.22 -1.91
N ASN A 629 -18.84 33.16 -2.26
CA ASN A 629 -18.03 33.10 -3.47
C ASN A 629 -16.60 32.70 -3.09
N LEU A 630 -16.06 31.72 -3.80
CA LEU A 630 -14.67 31.32 -3.74
C LEU A 630 -13.89 32.11 -4.79
N ILE A 631 -12.74 32.68 -4.42
CA ILE A 631 -11.90 33.47 -5.32
C ILE A 631 -10.48 32.92 -5.24
N GLY A 632 -10.00 32.38 -6.36
CA GLY A 632 -8.64 31.88 -6.51
C GLY A 632 -7.81 32.75 -7.46
N PRO A 633 -6.51 32.43 -7.64
CA PRO A 633 -5.59 33.23 -8.46
C PRO A 633 -6.03 33.44 -9.92
N LYS A 634 -6.78 32.50 -10.50
CA LYS A 634 -7.21 32.56 -11.91
C LYS A 634 -8.68 32.92 -12.10
N GLY A 635 -9.52 32.81 -11.07
CA GLY A 635 -10.95 32.93 -11.26
C GLY A 635 -11.77 32.80 -9.99
N ARG A 636 -13.07 32.60 -10.17
CA ARG A 636 -14.07 32.60 -9.11
C ARG A 636 -15.07 31.47 -9.32
N VAL A 637 -15.54 30.89 -8.22
CA VAL A 637 -16.73 30.03 -8.17
C VAL A 637 -17.77 30.70 -7.26
N SER A 638 -18.99 30.89 -7.76
CA SER A 638 -20.01 31.69 -7.07
C SER A 638 -21.14 30.84 -6.50
N ARG A 639 -21.76 31.33 -5.40
CA ARG A 639 -22.91 30.71 -4.73
C ARG A 639 -22.62 29.30 -4.19
N VAL A 640 -21.42 29.09 -3.67
CA VAL A 640 -21.01 27.84 -3.02
C VAL A 640 -21.74 27.71 -1.68
N ARG A 641 -22.33 26.54 -1.44
CA ARG A 641 -23.19 26.28 -0.29
C ARG A 641 -22.36 26.12 0.98
N ILE A 642 -22.87 26.62 2.11
CA ILE A 642 -22.30 26.34 3.44
C ILE A 642 -23.03 25.13 4.05
N LEU A 643 -22.28 24.19 4.64
CA LEU A 643 -22.84 23.06 5.37
C LEU A 643 -22.61 23.22 6.88
N GLY A 644 -23.69 23.11 7.65
CA GLY A 644 -23.70 23.13 9.10
C GLY A 644 -23.66 21.72 9.71
N PRO A 645 -23.34 21.61 11.02
CA PRO A 645 -23.05 22.71 11.95
C PRO A 645 -21.65 23.33 11.74
N SER A 646 -21.37 24.45 12.41
CA SER A 646 -20.06 25.10 12.39
C SER A 646 -18.95 24.15 12.84
N ARG A 647 -17.77 24.24 12.22
CA ARG A 647 -16.58 23.44 12.56
C ARG A 647 -15.58 24.25 13.40
N LYS A 648 -14.53 23.58 13.88
CA LYS A 648 -13.40 24.26 14.56
C LYS A 648 -12.56 25.08 13.58
N GLU A 649 -12.28 24.51 12.40
CA GLU A 649 -11.54 25.16 11.32
C GLU A 649 -12.42 25.21 10.07
N SER A 650 -12.27 26.27 9.28
CA SER A 650 -12.92 26.43 7.99
C SER A 650 -12.24 25.60 6.91
N GLN A 651 -13.03 25.10 5.96
CA GLN A 651 -12.58 24.20 4.91
C GLN A 651 -13.44 24.40 3.66
N VAL A 652 -12.82 24.30 2.49
CA VAL A 652 -13.48 24.36 1.18
C VAL A 652 -13.27 23.04 0.46
N GLU A 653 -14.35 22.43 0.00
CA GLU A 653 -14.33 21.24 -0.84
C GLU A 653 -14.76 21.61 -2.26
N ILE A 654 -13.85 21.45 -3.23
CA ILE A 654 -14.05 21.79 -4.65
C ILE A 654 -13.90 20.55 -5.54
N SER A 655 -14.37 20.63 -6.78
CA SER A 655 -14.12 19.61 -7.81
C SER A 655 -12.83 19.86 -8.59
N ARG A 656 -12.34 18.83 -9.30
CA ARG A 656 -11.18 18.94 -10.22
C ARG A 656 -11.41 20.00 -11.30
N THR A 657 -12.63 20.14 -11.78
CA THR A 657 -12.97 21.19 -12.75
C THR A 657 -12.79 22.59 -12.15
N GLU A 658 -13.14 22.77 -10.88
CA GLU A 658 -13.03 24.04 -10.16
C GLU A 658 -11.59 24.39 -9.79
N GLU A 659 -10.71 23.41 -9.58
CA GLU A 659 -9.25 23.64 -9.42
C GLU A 659 -8.69 24.43 -10.60
N PHE A 660 -9.03 24.03 -11.83
CA PHE A 660 -8.58 24.72 -13.04
C PHE A 660 -9.16 26.14 -13.14
N GLN A 661 -10.44 26.30 -12.78
CA GLN A 661 -11.13 27.59 -12.81
C GLN A 661 -10.58 28.57 -11.77
N LEU A 662 -10.32 28.11 -10.56
CA LEU A 662 -9.78 28.90 -9.46
C LEU A 662 -8.26 29.10 -9.61
N GLY A 663 -7.56 28.19 -10.30
CA GLY A 663 -6.12 28.18 -10.40
C GLY A 663 -5.44 27.68 -9.13
N ILE A 664 -6.06 26.71 -8.45
CA ILE A 664 -5.59 26.11 -7.20
C ILE A 664 -5.38 24.62 -7.44
N ASP A 665 -4.20 24.09 -7.10
CA ASP A 665 -3.90 22.66 -7.13
C ASP A 665 -4.30 22.05 -5.78
N ALA A 666 -5.58 21.68 -5.63
CA ALA A 666 -6.10 21.16 -4.38
C ALA A 666 -5.80 19.65 -4.26
N PRO A 667 -5.24 19.18 -3.14
CA PRO A 667 -4.99 17.75 -2.98
C PRO A 667 -6.29 16.98 -2.71
N VAL A 668 -6.34 15.72 -3.14
CA VAL A 668 -7.41 14.80 -2.71
C VAL A 668 -7.17 14.39 -1.26
N ARG A 669 -8.10 14.74 -0.36
CA ARG A 669 -7.96 14.57 1.10
C ARG A 669 -9.26 14.13 1.76
N GLU A 670 -9.14 13.56 2.94
CA GLU A 670 -10.31 13.33 3.79
C GLU A 670 -10.81 14.66 4.37
N SER A 671 -12.12 14.83 4.47
CA SER A 671 -12.72 16.02 5.07
C SER A 671 -12.22 16.22 6.52
N GLY A 672 -11.62 17.38 6.80
CA GLY A 672 -10.94 17.71 8.05
C GLY A 672 -9.42 17.52 8.05
N ASP A 673 -8.82 16.92 7.02
CA ASP A 673 -7.37 16.84 6.84
C ASP A 673 -6.85 18.06 6.06
N LEU A 674 -6.53 19.13 6.81
CA LEU A 674 -6.19 20.45 6.25
C LEU A 674 -4.68 20.70 6.18
N ALA A 675 -3.85 19.76 6.63
CA ALA A 675 -2.40 19.96 6.72
C ALA A 675 -1.77 20.07 5.33
N GLY A 676 -0.96 21.11 5.10
CA GLY A 676 -0.28 21.33 3.82
C GLY A 676 -1.21 21.60 2.62
N THR A 677 -2.50 21.87 2.88
CA THR A 677 -3.46 22.20 1.83
C THR A 677 -3.36 23.67 1.43
N PRO A 678 -3.67 24.03 0.17
CA PRO A 678 -3.66 25.42 -0.26
C PRO A 678 -4.78 26.24 0.39
N GLY A 679 -4.57 27.56 0.41
CA GLY A 679 -5.53 28.56 0.87
C GLY A 679 -6.44 29.11 -0.24
N ILE A 680 -7.41 29.94 0.13
CA ILE A 680 -8.31 30.64 -0.79
C ILE A 680 -8.99 31.84 -0.13
N THR A 681 -9.33 32.85 -0.92
CA THR A 681 -10.22 33.93 -0.49
C THR A 681 -11.68 33.47 -0.52
N ILE A 682 -12.41 33.68 0.57
CA ILE A 682 -13.87 33.47 0.62
C ILE A 682 -14.57 34.81 0.81
N GLU A 683 -15.60 35.07 0.00
CA GLU A 683 -16.45 36.26 0.09
C GLU A 683 -17.89 35.88 0.46
N GLY A 684 -18.43 36.51 1.49
CA GLY A 684 -19.81 36.44 1.93
C GLY A 684 -20.56 37.75 1.69
N GLU A 685 -21.77 37.86 2.23
CA GLU A 685 -22.63 39.04 2.05
C GLU A 685 -22.09 40.29 2.76
N ALA A 686 -21.43 40.12 3.91
CA ALA A 686 -21.00 41.20 4.78
C ALA A 686 -19.48 41.42 4.76
N GLY A 687 -18.70 40.50 4.18
CA GLY A 687 -17.24 40.58 4.25
C GLY A 687 -16.50 39.52 3.44
N ARG A 688 -15.17 39.51 3.63
CA ARG A 688 -14.23 38.55 3.03
C ARG A 688 -13.26 38.03 4.07
N ILE A 689 -12.81 36.81 3.89
CA ILE A 689 -11.73 36.18 4.66
C ILE A 689 -10.70 35.58 3.70
N GLU A 690 -9.46 35.49 4.17
CA GLU A 690 -8.39 34.73 3.52
C GLU A 690 -8.13 33.47 4.34
N LEU A 691 -8.36 32.31 3.74
CA LEU A 691 -7.91 31.05 4.33
C LEU A 691 -6.46 30.82 3.92
N GLU A 692 -5.56 30.65 4.88
CA GLU A 692 -4.17 30.28 4.61
C GLU A 692 -4.01 28.84 4.11
N LYS A 693 -4.95 27.96 4.51
CA LYS A 693 -5.03 26.54 4.19
C LYS A 693 -6.50 26.10 4.23
N GLY A 694 -6.82 24.93 3.68
CA GLY A 694 -8.10 24.26 3.88
C GLY A 694 -8.89 23.99 2.60
N VAL A 695 -8.30 24.18 1.42
CA VAL A 695 -8.93 23.83 0.13
C VAL A 695 -8.52 22.41 -0.26
N ILE A 696 -9.51 21.54 -0.50
CA ILE A 696 -9.28 20.14 -0.88
C ILE A 696 -10.25 19.70 -1.99
N CYS A 697 -9.88 18.64 -2.70
CA CYS A 697 -10.85 17.75 -3.33
C CYS A 697 -11.22 16.64 -2.34
N ALA A 698 -12.52 16.43 -2.13
CA ALA A 698 -12.98 15.43 -1.17
C ALA A 698 -12.65 14.02 -1.69
N LYS A 699 -11.91 13.25 -0.89
CA LYS A 699 -11.66 11.83 -1.15
C LYS A 699 -12.97 11.07 -1.02
N ARG A 700 -13.35 10.31 -2.04
CA ARG A 700 -14.53 9.45 -2.02
C ARG A 700 -14.49 8.48 -0.83
N HIS A 701 -15.60 8.36 -0.12
CA HIS A 701 -15.68 7.56 1.09
C HIS A 701 -17.08 7.03 1.36
N ILE A 702 -17.19 6.02 2.22
CA ILE A 702 -18.46 5.49 2.71
C ILE A 702 -18.53 5.72 4.20
N HIS A 703 -19.54 6.47 4.64
CA HIS A 703 -19.91 6.58 6.04
C HIS A 703 -20.57 5.27 6.49
N MET A 704 -20.19 4.74 7.64
CA MET A 704 -20.73 3.50 8.22
C MET A 704 -20.89 3.66 9.73
N SER A 705 -21.95 3.10 10.29
CA SER A 705 -21.99 2.79 11.72
C SER A 705 -21.05 1.60 12.03
N PRO A 706 -20.65 1.37 13.31
CA PRO A 706 -19.93 0.16 13.69
C PRO A 706 -20.68 -1.13 13.30
N GLU A 707 -22.01 -1.12 13.38
CA GLU A 707 -22.85 -2.25 12.98
C GLU A 707 -22.78 -2.50 11.46
N ASP A 708 -22.86 -1.43 10.65
CA ASP A 708 -22.71 -1.54 9.20
C ASP A 708 -21.34 -2.12 8.84
N ALA A 709 -20.26 -1.49 9.33
CA ALA A 709 -18.90 -1.89 9.03
C ALA A 709 -18.66 -3.37 9.34
N LEU A 710 -19.02 -3.80 10.55
CA LEU A 710 -18.93 -5.21 10.95
C LEU A 710 -19.84 -6.12 10.12
N GLY A 711 -21.04 -5.68 9.79
CA GLY A 711 -21.98 -6.40 8.94
C GLY A 711 -21.53 -6.54 7.48
N PHE A 712 -20.60 -5.70 7.01
CA PHE A 712 -19.87 -5.86 5.76
C PHE A 712 -18.50 -6.54 5.96
N GLY A 713 -18.08 -6.83 7.20
CA GLY A 713 -16.73 -7.31 7.50
C GLY A 713 -15.63 -6.30 7.11
N LEU A 714 -15.96 -5.01 7.10
CA LEU A 714 -15.11 -3.87 6.81
C LEU A 714 -14.70 -3.17 8.12
N ARG A 715 -13.63 -2.38 8.04
CA ARG A 715 -13.05 -1.62 9.15
C ARG A 715 -13.03 -0.14 8.83
N ASN A 716 -12.83 0.69 9.85
CA ASN A 716 -12.47 2.08 9.61
C ASN A 716 -11.20 2.12 8.76
N ARG A 717 -11.17 3.03 7.79
CA ARG A 717 -10.09 3.25 6.82
C ARG A 717 -9.79 2.11 5.86
N ASP A 718 -10.55 1.01 5.87
CA ASP A 718 -10.47 0.06 4.75
C ASP A 718 -10.70 0.81 3.43
N VAL A 719 -9.95 0.44 2.41
CA VAL A 719 -10.08 0.98 1.06
C VAL A 719 -10.70 -0.11 0.20
N VAL A 720 -11.88 0.18 -0.34
CA VAL A 720 -12.70 -0.81 -1.05
C VAL A 720 -12.95 -0.41 -2.50
N ARG A 721 -13.24 -1.42 -3.32
CA ARG A 721 -13.90 -1.25 -4.61
C ARG A 721 -15.40 -1.32 -4.40
N LEU A 722 -16.11 -0.34 -4.95
CA LEU A 722 -17.57 -0.32 -4.97
C LEU A 722 -18.05 -0.32 -6.42
N GLY A 723 -18.76 -1.39 -6.78
CA GLY A 723 -19.36 -1.56 -8.10
C GLY A 723 -20.75 -0.93 -8.15
N VAL A 724 -21.05 -0.17 -9.20
CA VAL A 724 -22.37 0.40 -9.48
C VAL A 724 -22.96 -0.31 -10.70
N ARG A 725 -24.22 -0.73 -10.58
CA ARG A 725 -24.95 -1.38 -11.68
C ARG A 725 -25.69 -0.31 -12.50
N GLY A 726 -25.56 -0.37 -13.82
CA GLY A 726 -26.20 0.54 -14.78
C GLY A 726 -25.89 0.12 -16.21
N GLU A 727 -26.33 0.89 -17.21
CA GLU A 727 -26.02 0.63 -18.64
C GLU A 727 -24.51 0.63 -18.91
N ARG A 728 -23.76 1.45 -18.16
CA ARG A 728 -22.30 1.40 -18.05
C ARG A 728 -21.91 1.02 -16.62
N GLY A 729 -21.99 -0.27 -16.30
CA GLY A 729 -21.49 -0.76 -15.02
C GLY A 729 -20.04 -0.33 -14.78
N LEU A 730 -19.75 0.30 -13.65
CA LEU A 730 -18.42 0.78 -13.30
C LEU A 730 -18.03 0.37 -11.88
N ILE A 731 -16.74 0.42 -11.58
CA ILE A 731 -16.21 0.14 -10.26
C ILE A 731 -15.40 1.34 -9.79
N PHE A 732 -15.89 2.01 -8.74
CA PHE A 732 -15.09 2.97 -7.99
C PHE A 732 -14.04 2.22 -7.19
N GLY A 733 -12.76 2.47 -7.49
CA GLY A 733 -11.68 2.11 -6.57
C GLY A 733 -11.41 3.21 -5.57
N ASP A 734 -10.54 2.93 -4.61
CA ASP A 734 -9.98 3.87 -3.64
C ASP A 734 -11.02 4.52 -2.72
N VAL A 735 -12.11 3.79 -2.44
CA VAL A 735 -13.20 4.26 -1.60
C VAL A 735 -12.88 3.97 -0.14
N VAL A 736 -12.69 5.02 0.67
CA VAL A 736 -12.32 4.89 2.08
C VAL A 736 -13.56 4.61 2.93
N ILE A 737 -13.48 3.65 3.84
CA ILE A 737 -14.51 3.42 4.85
C ILE A 737 -14.29 4.36 6.04
N ARG A 738 -15.33 5.07 6.48
CA ARG A 738 -15.33 5.90 7.68
C ARG A 738 -16.38 5.37 8.66
N VAL A 739 -15.94 4.94 9.83
CA VAL A 739 -16.79 4.33 10.86
C VAL A 739 -16.97 5.30 12.02
N ASN A 740 -18.22 5.68 12.28
CA ASN A 740 -18.60 6.46 13.45
C ASN A 740 -20.02 6.06 13.90
N PRO A 741 -20.31 5.98 15.21
CA PRO A 741 -21.65 5.63 15.69
C PRO A 741 -22.77 6.55 15.21
N ASN A 742 -22.44 7.81 14.87
CA ASN A 742 -23.42 8.78 14.38
C ASN A 742 -23.59 8.75 12.86
N PHE A 743 -22.83 7.93 12.14
CA PHE A 743 -22.92 7.83 10.69
C PHE A 743 -24.07 6.96 10.25
N ARG A 744 -24.70 7.37 9.15
CA ARG A 744 -25.63 6.57 8.37
C ARG A 744 -24.91 6.06 7.12
N LEU A 745 -25.17 4.81 6.75
CA LEU A 745 -24.60 4.19 5.56
C LEU A 745 -24.85 5.03 4.30
N ASP A 746 -23.80 5.63 3.74
CA ASP A 746 -23.88 6.47 2.55
C ASP A 746 -22.49 6.65 1.92
N MET A 747 -22.36 6.42 0.62
CA MET A 747 -21.15 6.72 -0.16
C MET A 747 -21.22 8.17 -0.64
N HIS A 748 -20.15 8.92 -0.42
CA HIS A 748 -19.99 10.27 -0.93
C HIS A 748 -18.99 10.26 -2.08
N ILE A 749 -19.40 10.77 -3.24
CA ILE A 749 -18.57 11.04 -4.42
C ILE A 749 -18.69 12.49 -4.82
N ASP A 750 -17.69 13.02 -5.52
CA ASP A 750 -17.76 14.38 -6.04
C ASP A 750 -18.65 14.49 -7.30
N THR A 751 -18.91 15.71 -7.73
CA THR A 751 -19.79 15.99 -8.88
C THR A 751 -19.19 15.56 -10.22
N ASP A 752 -17.87 15.68 -10.39
CA ASP A 752 -17.18 15.28 -11.62
C ASP A 752 -17.17 13.74 -11.73
N GLU A 753 -16.97 13.04 -10.62
CA GLU A 753 -17.08 11.59 -10.50
C GLU A 753 -18.49 11.09 -10.85
N ALA A 754 -19.52 11.73 -10.27
CA ALA A 754 -20.91 11.37 -10.53
C ALA A 754 -21.29 11.56 -12.00
N ASN A 755 -20.85 12.67 -12.61
CA ASN A 755 -21.08 12.96 -14.03
C ASN A 755 -20.35 11.95 -14.93
N ALA A 756 -19.08 11.66 -14.64
CA ALA A 756 -18.30 10.67 -15.39
C ALA A 756 -18.89 9.25 -15.28
N ALA A 757 -19.53 8.96 -14.16
CA ALA A 757 -20.17 7.68 -13.86
C ALA A 757 -21.66 7.61 -14.27
N GLU A 758 -22.22 8.68 -14.81
CA GLU A 758 -23.65 8.81 -15.16
C GLU A 758 -24.59 8.43 -13.99
N ILE A 759 -24.23 8.82 -12.77
CA ILE A 759 -24.97 8.48 -11.55
C ILE A 759 -26.19 9.38 -11.36
N SER A 760 -27.37 8.77 -11.35
CA SER A 760 -28.63 9.44 -11.02
C SER A 760 -28.93 9.46 -9.53
N ILE A 761 -29.81 10.37 -9.09
CA ILE A 761 -30.31 10.45 -7.71
C ILE A 761 -30.90 9.08 -7.30
N GLY A 762 -30.50 8.58 -6.13
CA GLY A 762 -30.96 7.29 -5.58
C GLY A 762 -30.17 6.08 -6.07
N ALA A 763 -29.02 6.27 -6.73
CA ALA A 763 -28.12 5.19 -7.09
C ALA A 763 -27.62 4.44 -5.84
N SER A 764 -27.35 3.15 -6.03
CA SER A 764 -26.69 2.34 -5.03
C SER A 764 -25.61 1.48 -5.67
N GLY A 765 -24.57 1.20 -4.89
CA GLY A 765 -23.51 0.29 -5.27
C GLY A 765 -23.38 -0.88 -4.32
N PHE A 766 -22.42 -1.75 -4.60
CA PHE A 766 -22.13 -2.94 -3.80
C PHE A 766 -20.63 -3.02 -3.59
N ILE A 767 -20.22 -3.47 -2.41
CA ILE A 767 -18.80 -3.70 -2.13
C ILE A 767 -18.34 -4.88 -2.99
N ASP A 768 -17.50 -4.61 -3.98
CA ASP A 768 -16.96 -5.62 -4.88
C ASP A 768 -15.84 -6.41 -4.19
N SER A 769 -14.88 -5.69 -3.62
CA SER A 769 -13.67 -6.24 -2.99
C SER A 769 -13.02 -5.22 -2.05
N ILE A 770 -12.22 -5.69 -1.07
CA ILE A 770 -11.29 -4.80 -0.34
C ILE A 770 -10.01 -4.68 -1.16
N GLN A 771 -9.62 -3.45 -1.54
CA GLN A 771 -8.33 -3.19 -2.17
C GLN A 771 -7.22 -3.24 -1.13
N HIS A 772 -7.37 -2.49 -0.05
CA HIS A 772 -6.37 -2.38 1.00
C HIS A 772 -7.06 -2.34 2.36
N ARG A 773 -6.53 -3.08 3.33
CA ARG A 773 -6.85 -2.81 4.74
C ARG A 773 -5.80 -1.84 5.22
N HIS A 774 -6.22 -0.66 5.66
CA HIS A 774 -5.30 0.22 6.37
C HIS A 774 -5.01 -0.44 7.72
N TYR A 775 -3.86 -1.09 7.82
CA TYR A 775 -3.23 -1.40 9.09
C TYR A 775 -2.44 -0.13 9.46
N MET A 776 -3.14 0.95 9.80
CA MET A 776 -2.48 2.16 10.30
C MET A 776 -1.95 1.93 11.70
#